data_AF-A0A1V9YTE1-F1
#
_entry.id   AF-A0A1V9YTE1-F1
#
_cell.length_a   1.000
_cell.length_b   1.000
_cell.length_c   1.000
_cell.angle_alpha   90.00
_cell.angle_beta   90.00
_cell.angle_gamma   90.00
#
_symmetry.space_group_name_H-M   'P 1'
#
loop_
_entity.id
_entity.type
_entity.pdbx_description
1 polymer ?
#
loop_
_entity_poly.entity_id
_entity_poly.type
_entity_poly.pdbx_seq_one_letter_code
_entity_poly.pdbx_strand_id
1 'polypeptide(L)'
;MFDRICTHHGYIKQLVCASGTIIYGNPLRPLVLGGINVGTIIFVYSCAFYATSRSQKTSRPSHLLSAAAVAFLDPPDDYNDDEPALGTMSGLFLFRWKRRLQVFDTKLWMCFNHPLRRPSTIAIPVNSMRTRRARAKVFLGLGYLACTIASSISYLKLTSVNLANDFWWVAFNATGLQTFIANWYNWNIWVTPSLLDAHLDSATYASMLSYAADATTPISFAKTYSGVMQYEVASSLPLAIRGLRQTDACLVPWIAAQYCYLDFDRRWEMANSAARQQRCFLEFRTNGAVYLEGPLRNVDWIAFDACWGDAFRTGIASDLALDAAGVAWLAAVKRAATTEDAEVLLWQAKGIASYTTAWQNYKSIGLLNSFNVVNAFGLAYPLTLYATNGSFALATETTRKMYWSFAADLWAVATNGSGATGRSLLRSSARFAFTNTTLGAVYVTNGSMQAPLDPAYAVFESTIGAFGSVDLRHVPFPASLARLARTVHETLNEVVGAVSNDSHAAQKAFKNLFILSAMLAVPSGVNTATLTSVGSNMLCNMKASQLNLTSGYYTYFGYNLPCNSGQGEWIYPYPLQTIFALAASGIAIDAAAAVPVACATEMSAPASCRASLLNVSSFITTFMAAQFLSELRVLAIDVETDIAALRVEFMMYLKDATTGNVSLFHQPILDPSDAPMIFTGWILAFDWVTGLREVVAFEGDKGALTVISTTYDWGASPAKSSEVPVNVAAYFRVFCQYISFALLMIATTAVLHTVVNGCNGEGYNLFEVNRVGGMVWIGRPLLFVRSLTALCI
;
A
#
# COMPACT_ATOMS: atom_id res chain seq x y z
N MET A 1 29.47 4.87 -28.46
CA MET A 1 30.20 3.64 -28.14
C MET A 1 29.83 3.29 -26.71
N PHE A 2 29.04 2.24 -26.49
CA PHE A 2 28.57 1.87 -25.15
C PHE A 2 29.60 0.94 -24.53
N ASP A 3 30.38 1.46 -23.59
CA ASP A 3 31.27 0.64 -22.78
C ASP A 3 30.43 0.00 -21.67
N ARG A 4 30.35 -1.34 -21.66
CA ARG A 4 29.51 -2.10 -20.73
C ARG A 4 30.42 -2.76 -19.70
N ILE A 5 30.62 -2.07 -18.58
CA ILE A 5 31.39 -2.60 -17.46
C ILE A 5 30.42 -2.80 -16.29
N CYS A 6 30.31 -4.04 -15.82
CA CYS A 6 29.63 -4.38 -14.57
C CYS A 6 30.67 -4.93 -13.60
N THR A 7 30.76 -4.36 -12.40
CA THR A 7 31.66 -4.84 -11.34
C THR A 7 30.85 -5.34 -10.15
N HIS A 8 31.31 -6.45 -9.58
CA HIS A 8 30.71 -7.09 -8.41
C HIS A 8 31.49 -6.68 -7.16
N HIS A 9 30.84 -6.00 -6.21
CA HIS A 9 31.44 -5.60 -4.94
C HIS A 9 30.74 -6.30 -3.76
N GLY A 10 31.48 -7.14 -3.04
CA GLY A 10 31.08 -7.68 -1.73
C GLY A 10 30.09 -8.86 -1.75
N TYR A 11 30.00 -9.55 -0.61
CA TYR A 11 29.27 -10.82 -0.40
C TYR A 11 27.74 -10.70 -0.30
N ILE A 12 27.17 -9.51 -0.54
CA ILE A 12 25.72 -9.26 -0.52
C ILE A 12 25.33 -8.70 -1.88
N LYS A 13 24.44 -9.40 -2.58
CA LYS A 13 24.05 -9.21 -4.00
C LYS A 13 23.83 -7.74 -4.39
N GLN A 14 24.86 -7.08 -4.92
CA GLN A 14 24.72 -5.80 -5.60
C GLN A 14 25.56 -5.80 -6.88
N LEU A 15 24.86 -5.78 -8.02
CA LEU A 15 25.48 -5.69 -9.34
C LEU A 15 25.36 -4.23 -9.80
N VAL A 16 26.49 -3.51 -9.89
CA VAL A 16 26.49 -2.13 -10.39
C VAL A 16 26.93 -2.17 -11.85
N CYS A 17 26.01 -1.87 -12.76
CA CYS A 17 26.27 -1.76 -14.18
C CYS A 17 26.21 -0.29 -14.59
N ALA A 18 27.32 0.25 -15.10
CA ALA A 18 27.33 1.58 -15.70
C ALA A 18 26.95 1.44 -17.19
N SER A 19 25.72 1.82 -17.54
CA SER A 19 25.27 1.85 -18.94
C SER A 19 25.23 3.29 -19.45
N GLY A 20 26.41 3.82 -19.76
CA GLY A 20 26.59 5.11 -20.43
C GLY A 20 26.44 6.36 -19.55
N THR A 21 27.18 7.39 -19.91
CA THR A 21 27.06 8.74 -19.35
C THR A 21 26.20 9.59 -20.28
N ILE A 22 25.03 10.01 -19.82
CA ILE A 22 24.19 10.99 -20.53
C ILE A 22 24.57 12.37 -20.00
N ILE A 23 25.30 13.14 -20.82
CA ILE A 23 25.65 14.53 -20.50
C ILE A 23 24.51 15.44 -20.97
N TYR A 24 23.68 15.92 -20.04
CA TYR A 24 22.65 16.92 -20.32
C TYR A 24 23.26 18.32 -20.36
N GLY A 25 23.38 18.87 -21.57
CA GLY A 25 23.83 20.23 -21.78
C GLY A 25 25.36 20.39 -21.75
N ASN A 26 25.88 21.21 -22.67
CA ASN A 26 27.29 21.58 -22.69
C ASN A 26 27.42 22.99 -22.07
N PRO A 27 28.17 23.19 -20.97
CA PRO A 27 28.33 24.50 -20.34
C PRO A 27 28.99 25.55 -21.25
N LEU A 28 29.71 25.11 -22.30
CA LEU A 28 30.27 26.01 -23.31
C LEU A 28 29.19 26.62 -24.20
N ARG A 29 28.06 25.94 -24.46
CA ARG A 29 26.99 26.47 -25.33
C ARG A 29 26.36 27.77 -24.79
N PRO A 30 25.91 27.85 -23.52
CA PRO A 30 25.38 29.11 -22.99
C PRO A 30 26.45 30.20 -22.87
N LEU A 31 27.72 29.85 -22.61
CA LEU A 31 28.83 30.82 -22.65
C LEU A 31 29.08 31.38 -24.06
N VAL A 32 29.05 30.53 -25.09
CA VAL A 32 29.20 30.94 -26.49
C VAL A 32 28.00 31.79 -26.93
N LEU A 33 26.78 31.38 -26.61
CA LEU A 33 25.56 32.14 -26.93
C LEU A 33 25.51 33.49 -26.18
N GLY A 34 25.98 33.52 -24.93
CA GLY A 34 26.14 34.75 -24.15
C GLY A 34 27.19 35.67 -24.77
N GLY A 35 28.35 35.11 -25.14
CA GLY A 35 29.43 35.83 -25.82
C GLY A 35 29.02 36.43 -27.17
N ILE A 36 28.28 35.67 -27.98
CA ILE A 36 27.71 36.15 -29.25
C ILE A 36 26.73 37.30 -29.00
N ASN A 37 25.83 37.18 -28.01
CA ASN A 37 24.88 38.27 -27.69
C ASN A 37 25.60 39.55 -27.25
N VAL A 38 26.54 39.43 -26.31
CA VAL A 38 27.32 40.58 -25.84
C VAL A 38 28.12 41.20 -26.99
N GLY A 39 28.77 40.37 -27.82
CA GLY A 39 29.49 40.82 -29.01
C GLY A 39 28.60 41.54 -30.01
N THR A 40 27.37 41.04 -30.22
CA THR A 40 26.39 41.66 -31.13
C THR A 40 25.90 43.01 -30.58
N ILE A 41 25.62 43.11 -29.27
CA ILE A 41 25.23 44.36 -28.61
C ILE A 41 26.35 45.40 -28.73
N ILE A 42 27.61 45.02 -28.44
CA ILE A 42 28.76 45.92 -28.55
C ILE A 42 28.95 46.36 -30.01
N PHE A 43 28.85 45.43 -30.95
CA PHE A 43 28.98 45.72 -32.38
C PHE A 43 27.90 46.70 -32.85
N VAL A 44 26.63 46.43 -32.56
CA VAL A 44 25.50 47.31 -32.92
C VAL A 44 25.62 48.67 -32.24
N TYR A 45 25.97 48.72 -30.96
CA TYR A 45 26.18 49.98 -30.23
C TYR A 45 27.32 50.79 -30.83
N SER A 46 28.43 50.14 -31.19
CA SER A 46 29.58 50.79 -31.83
C SER A 46 29.22 51.32 -33.22
N CYS A 47 28.56 50.50 -34.06
CA CYS A 47 28.06 50.92 -35.36
C CYS A 47 27.07 52.09 -35.25
N ALA A 48 26.14 52.03 -34.29
CA ALA A 48 25.19 53.11 -34.02
C ALA A 48 25.91 54.39 -33.58
N PHE A 49 26.86 54.31 -32.64
CA PHE A 49 27.66 55.44 -32.18
C PHE A 49 28.43 56.13 -33.33
N TYR A 50 29.04 55.35 -34.21
CA TYR A 50 29.73 55.87 -35.40
C TYR A 50 28.77 56.46 -36.44
N ALA A 51 27.57 55.89 -36.61
CA ALA A 51 26.56 56.40 -37.54
C ALA A 51 25.88 57.68 -37.03
N THR A 52 25.58 57.78 -35.73
CA THR A 52 24.87 58.92 -35.13
C THR A 52 25.76 60.13 -34.87
N SER A 53 27.10 59.95 -34.84
CA SER A 53 28.08 61.06 -34.75
C SER A 53 27.95 62.07 -35.91
N ARG A 54 27.34 61.69 -37.05
CA ARG A 54 27.23 62.53 -38.24
C ARG A 54 25.89 63.23 -38.46
N SER A 55 24.87 63.03 -37.62
CA SER A 55 23.59 63.73 -37.79
C SER A 55 22.83 63.87 -36.47
N GLN A 56 23.13 64.91 -35.69
CA GLN A 56 22.22 65.40 -34.67
C GLN A 56 21.30 66.45 -35.31
N LYS A 57 20.17 66.00 -35.86
CA LYS A 57 19.00 66.87 -36.01
C LYS A 57 18.17 66.75 -34.73
N THR A 58 17.95 67.88 -34.07
CA THR A 58 17.09 68.00 -32.91
C THR A 58 15.62 68.01 -33.35
N SER A 59 15.04 66.82 -33.59
CA SER A 59 13.59 66.69 -33.73
C SER A 59 12.92 66.75 -32.35
N ARG A 60 11.80 67.47 -32.24
CA ARG A 60 11.08 67.66 -30.97
C ARG A 60 10.38 66.36 -30.57
N PRO A 61 10.42 65.95 -29.28
CA PRO A 61 9.82 64.69 -28.87
C PRO A 61 8.29 64.72 -28.99
N SER A 62 7.73 63.87 -29.85
CA SER A 62 6.29 63.59 -29.87
C SER A 62 5.93 62.69 -28.69
N HIS A 63 4.99 63.11 -27.86
CA HIS A 63 4.58 62.40 -26.64
C HIS A 63 3.71 61.15 -26.87
N LEU A 64 3.26 60.90 -28.10
CA LEU A 64 2.34 59.79 -28.45
C LEU A 64 2.99 58.70 -29.33
N LEU A 65 4.07 59.05 -30.03
CA LEU A 65 4.86 58.06 -30.78
C LEU A 65 5.73 57.25 -29.81
N SER A 66 5.95 55.96 -30.10
CA SER A 66 6.89 55.17 -29.31
C SER A 66 8.32 55.69 -29.52
N ALA A 67 9.19 55.56 -28.52
CA ALA A 67 10.58 55.97 -28.64
C ALA A 67 11.29 55.35 -29.85
N ALA A 68 10.92 54.10 -30.20
CA ALA A 68 11.42 53.44 -31.41
C ALA A 68 10.93 54.13 -32.70
N ALA A 69 9.66 54.53 -32.79
CA ALA A 69 9.14 55.22 -33.97
C ALA A 69 9.80 56.59 -34.16
N VAL A 70 10.00 57.35 -33.07
CA VAL A 70 10.71 58.64 -33.12
C VAL A 70 12.18 58.47 -33.53
N ALA A 71 12.84 57.40 -33.04
CA ALA A 71 14.26 57.17 -33.31
C ALA A 71 14.56 56.63 -34.72
N PHE A 72 13.65 55.84 -35.31
CA PHE A 72 13.92 55.12 -36.55
C PHE A 72 13.14 55.61 -37.77
N LEU A 73 12.03 56.33 -37.59
CA LEU A 73 11.14 56.72 -38.69
C LEU A 73 11.18 58.23 -39.02
N ASP A 74 11.97 59.01 -38.26
CA ASP A 74 12.16 60.48 -38.39
C ASP A 74 10.87 61.24 -38.81
N PRO A 75 9.78 61.10 -38.04
CA PRO A 75 8.47 61.61 -38.43
C PRO A 75 8.47 63.14 -38.58
N PRO A 76 7.81 63.72 -39.61
CA PRO A 76 7.65 65.17 -39.74
C PRO A 76 6.84 65.75 -38.56
N ASP A 77 7.06 67.04 -38.26
CA ASP A 77 6.47 67.73 -37.10
C ASP A 77 4.92 67.66 -37.06
N ASP A 78 4.24 67.49 -38.21
CA ASP A 78 2.77 67.31 -38.35
C ASP A 78 2.39 65.90 -38.88
N TYR A 79 3.04 64.83 -38.38
CA TYR A 79 2.85 63.44 -38.84
C TYR A 79 1.40 62.91 -38.84
N ASN A 80 0.50 63.51 -38.05
CA ASN A 80 -0.90 63.06 -37.96
C ASN A 80 -1.75 63.48 -39.17
N ASP A 81 -1.38 64.56 -39.87
CA ASP A 81 -2.11 65.06 -41.04
C ASP A 81 -1.48 64.60 -42.36
N ASP A 82 -0.15 64.38 -42.38
CA ASP A 82 0.58 64.05 -43.60
C ASP A 82 0.73 62.53 -43.88
N GLU A 83 0.73 61.65 -42.85
CA GLU A 83 0.98 60.21 -43.06
C GLU A 83 0.27 59.27 -42.05
N PRO A 84 -1.04 58.98 -42.21
CA PRO A 84 -1.85 58.20 -41.25
C PRO A 84 -1.41 56.74 -41.07
N ALA A 85 -0.67 56.18 -42.04
CA ALA A 85 -0.08 54.83 -41.92
C ALA A 85 0.98 54.76 -40.80
N LEU A 86 1.75 55.83 -40.62
CA LEU A 86 2.79 55.91 -39.60
C LEU A 86 2.18 55.97 -38.19
N GLY A 87 1.11 56.74 -38.02
CA GLY A 87 0.33 56.80 -36.78
C GLY A 87 -0.27 55.45 -36.41
N THR A 88 -0.94 54.78 -37.35
CA THR A 88 -1.58 53.47 -37.11
C THR A 88 -0.57 52.36 -36.80
N MET A 89 0.54 52.28 -37.53
CA MET A 89 1.64 51.34 -37.22
C MET A 89 2.30 51.63 -35.86
N SER A 90 2.24 52.89 -35.43
CA SER A 90 2.70 53.31 -34.10
C SER A 90 1.64 53.16 -33.01
N GLY A 91 0.49 52.53 -33.28
CA GLY A 91 -0.58 52.28 -32.32
C GLY A 91 -1.58 53.42 -32.11
N LEU A 92 -1.60 54.42 -33.00
CA LEU A 92 -2.53 55.56 -32.96
C LEU A 92 -3.59 55.42 -34.06
N PHE A 93 -4.84 55.18 -33.68
CA PHE A 93 -5.96 55.00 -34.61
C PHE A 93 -6.86 56.22 -34.63
N LEU A 94 -6.96 56.87 -35.79
CA LEU A 94 -7.89 57.98 -36.01
C LEU A 94 -9.28 57.43 -36.33
N PHE A 95 -10.29 57.86 -35.59
CA PHE A 95 -11.68 57.50 -35.85
C PHE A 95 -12.62 58.65 -35.51
N ARG A 96 -13.82 58.67 -36.10
CA ARG A 96 -14.75 59.81 -35.97
C ARG A 96 -15.90 59.45 -35.04
N TRP A 97 -16.02 60.15 -33.90
CA TRP A 97 -17.10 59.98 -32.93
C TRP A 97 -17.91 61.28 -32.83
N LYS A 98 -19.24 61.24 -33.06
CA LYS A 98 -20.18 62.37 -32.87
C LYS A 98 -19.67 63.68 -33.52
N ARG A 99 -19.27 63.58 -34.80
CA ARG A 99 -18.72 64.67 -35.65
C ARG A 99 -17.36 65.24 -35.21
N ARG A 100 -16.70 64.69 -34.19
CA ARG A 100 -15.31 65.03 -33.82
C ARG A 100 -14.36 63.91 -34.21
N LEU A 101 -13.19 64.27 -34.72
CA LEU A 101 -12.12 63.31 -35.02
C LEU A 101 -11.37 63.01 -33.72
N GLN A 102 -11.21 61.75 -33.37
CA GLN A 102 -10.52 61.27 -32.16
C GLN A 102 -9.36 60.35 -32.53
N VAL A 103 -8.33 60.34 -31.68
CA VAL A 103 -7.15 59.47 -31.78
C VAL A 103 -7.20 58.47 -30.64
N PHE A 104 -7.26 57.18 -30.93
CA PHE A 104 -7.13 56.10 -29.95
C PHE A 104 -5.69 55.60 -29.88
N ASP A 105 -5.07 55.66 -28.71
CA ASP A 105 -3.73 55.12 -28.46
C ASP A 105 -3.85 53.72 -27.85
N THR A 106 -3.37 52.69 -28.54
CA THR A 106 -3.42 51.29 -28.08
C THR A 106 -2.44 50.98 -26.94
N LYS A 107 -1.37 51.76 -26.79
CA LYS A 107 -0.36 51.56 -25.72
C LYS A 107 -0.91 52.07 -24.40
N LEU A 108 -1.56 53.23 -24.44
CA LEU A 108 -2.16 53.88 -23.27
C LEU A 108 -3.62 53.46 -23.04
N TRP A 109 -4.27 52.87 -24.05
CA TRP A 109 -5.68 52.51 -24.04
C TRP A 109 -6.62 53.70 -23.77
N MET A 110 -6.31 54.86 -24.36
CA MET A 110 -7.04 56.12 -24.17
C MET A 110 -7.40 56.81 -25.50
N CYS A 111 -8.49 57.60 -25.51
CA CYS A 111 -8.91 58.40 -26.66
C CYS A 111 -8.64 59.90 -26.44
N PHE A 112 -8.06 60.56 -27.45
CA PHE A 112 -7.78 62.00 -27.48
C PHE A 112 -8.57 62.71 -28.59
N ASN A 113 -8.80 64.02 -28.50
CA ASN A 113 -9.46 64.79 -29.57
C ASN A 113 -8.44 65.37 -30.57
N HIS A 114 -8.75 65.35 -31.87
CA HIS A 114 -7.94 65.90 -32.96
C HIS A 114 -8.48 67.27 -33.45
N PRO A 115 -7.62 68.25 -33.86
CA PRO A 115 -6.16 68.22 -33.82
C PRO A 115 -5.67 68.20 -32.37
N LEU A 116 -4.62 67.42 -32.12
CA LEU A 116 -3.96 67.40 -30.83
C LEU A 116 -3.52 68.83 -30.54
N ARG A 117 -4.22 69.48 -29.61
CA ARG A 117 -3.94 70.87 -29.23
C ARG A 117 -2.46 70.91 -28.87
N ARG A 118 -1.66 71.68 -29.62
CA ARG A 118 -0.23 71.90 -29.32
C ARG A 118 -0.13 72.09 -27.81
N PRO A 119 0.55 71.20 -27.07
CA PRO A 119 0.84 71.52 -25.69
C PRO A 119 1.70 72.77 -25.80
N SER A 120 1.19 73.91 -25.31
CA SER A 120 2.10 74.89 -24.73
C SER A 120 3.02 74.04 -23.89
N THR A 121 4.34 74.14 -24.11
CA THR A 121 5.29 73.73 -23.09
C THR A 121 4.96 74.55 -21.86
N ILE A 122 3.96 74.12 -21.09
CA ILE A 122 4.03 74.13 -19.66
C ILE A 122 5.20 73.19 -19.43
N ALA A 123 6.41 73.76 -19.54
CA ALA A 123 7.43 73.42 -18.58
C ALA A 123 6.67 73.54 -17.27
N ILE A 124 6.20 72.40 -16.74
CA ILE A 124 5.86 72.33 -15.34
C ILE A 124 7.15 72.83 -14.74
N PRO A 125 7.18 74.03 -14.14
CA PRO A 125 8.39 74.46 -13.50
C PRO A 125 8.74 73.29 -12.59
N VAL A 126 9.99 72.84 -12.64
CA VAL A 126 10.52 72.00 -11.57
C VAL A 126 10.45 72.90 -10.36
N ASN A 127 9.25 72.99 -9.76
CA ASN A 127 8.97 73.82 -8.63
C ASN A 127 9.86 73.23 -7.58
N SER A 128 10.88 74.00 -7.20
CA SER A 128 11.85 73.68 -6.18
C SER A 128 11.23 73.59 -4.78
N MET A 129 9.90 73.42 -4.68
CA MET A 129 9.26 72.89 -3.49
C MET A 129 9.35 71.36 -3.50
N ARG A 130 10.57 70.85 -3.29
CA ARG A 130 10.77 69.48 -2.75
C ARG A 130 10.17 69.43 -1.35
N THR A 131 8.86 69.23 -1.29
CA THR A 131 8.15 68.99 -0.04
C THR A 131 8.68 67.71 0.60
N ARG A 132 8.72 67.69 1.96
CA ARG A 132 8.99 66.46 2.74
C ARG A 132 8.17 65.27 2.24
N ARG A 133 6.96 65.52 1.72
CA ARG A 133 6.06 64.54 1.12
C ARG A 133 6.65 63.83 -0.11
N ALA A 134 7.32 64.54 -1.02
CA ALA A 134 7.94 63.91 -2.20
C ALA A 134 9.12 63.00 -1.81
N ARG A 135 9.98 63.47 -0.89
CA ARG A 135 11.06 62.64 -0.34
C ARG A 135 10.52 61.44 0.45
N ALA A 136 9.48 61.64 1.26
CA ALA A 136 8.82 60.56 1.99
C ALA A 136 8.25 59.49 1.04
N LYS A 137 7.64 59.89 -0.08
CA LYS A 137 7.17 58.94 -1.10
C LYS A 137 8.31 58.11 -1.71
N VAL A 138 9.46 58.73 -2.00
CA VAL A 138 10.64 58.02 -2.51
C VAL A 138 11.18 57.03 -1.48
N PHE A 139 11.31 57.44 -0.21
CA PHE A 139 11.75 56.53 0.85
C PHE A 139 10.76 55.39 1.11
N LEU A 140 9.45 55.66 1.04
CA LEU A 140 8.42 54.61 1.11
C LEU A 140 8.50 53.65 -0.08
N GLY A 141 8.74 54.17 -1.29
CA GLY A 141 8.95 53.35 -2.49
C GLY A 141 10.22 52.48 -2.41
N LEU A 142 11.32 53.03 -1.89
CA LEU A 142 12.55 52.27 -1.61
C LEU A 142 12.33 51.20 -0.53
N GLY A 143 11.59 51.52 0.53
CA GLY A 143 11.17 50.56 1.55
C GLY A 143 10.32 49.43 0.97
N TYR A 144 9.35 49.76 0.10
CA TYR A 144 8.55 48.77 -0.63
C TYR A 144 9.40 47.83 -1.49
N LEU A 145 10.39 48.36 -2.21
CA LEU A 145 11.31 47.53 -3.01
C LEU A 145 12.18 46.64 -2.13
N ALA A 146 12.70 47.15 -1.00
CA ALA A 146 13.46 46.35 -0.04
C ALA A 146 12.61 45.21 0.54
N CYS A 147 11.37 45.48 0.95
CA CYS A 147 10.41 44.46 1.39
C CYS A 147 10.09 43.45 0.28
N THR A 148 9.94 43.91 -0.97
CA THR A 148 9.72 43.03 -2.13
C THR A 148 10.89 42.06 -2.32
N ILE A 149 12.12 42.55 -2.29
CA ILE A 149 13.32 41.71 -2.42
C ILE A 149 13.40 40.71 -1.26
N ALA A 150 13.24 41.17 -0.03
CA ALA A 150 13.29 40.32 1.16
C ALA A 150 12.22 39.22 1.13
N SER A 151 10.99 39.57 0.75
CA SER A 151 9.89 38.61 0.60
C SER A 151 10.15 37.59 -0.51
N SER A 152 10.76 38.00 -1.63
CA SER A 152 11.09 37.07 -2.71
C SER A 152 12.21 36.10 -2.32
N ILE A 153 13.22 36.54 -1.57
CA ILE A 153 14.28 35.67 -1.05
C ILE A 153 13.70 34.69 -0.01
N SER A 154 12.84 35.18 0.88
CA SER A 154 12.14 34.34 1.86
C SER A 154 11.27 33.28 1.16
N TYR A 155 10.53 33.66 0.12
CA TYR A 155 9.74 32.73 -0.70
C TYR A 155 10.59 31.66 -1.39
N LEU A 156 11.80 32.01 -1.87
CA LEU A 156 12.73 31.01 -2.43
C LEU A 156 13.21 29.99 -1.39
N LYS A 157 13.41 30.41 -0.14
CA LYS A 157 13.72 29.47 0.96
C LYS A 157 12.53 28.56 1.25
N LEU A 158 11.32 29.12 1.32
CA LEU A 158 10.11 28.36 1.59
C LEU A 158 9.82 27.33 0.48
N THR A 159 9.89 27.75 -0.79
CA THR A 159 9.71 26.86 -1.94
C THR A 159 10.79 25.78 -2.02
N SER A 160 11.99 26.02 -1.50
CA SER A 160 13.04 25.00 -1.51
C SER A 160 12.72 23.76 -0.67
N VAL A 161 11.85 23.91 0.33
CA VAL A 161 11.44 22.86 1.25
C VAL A 161 10.10 22.27 0.84
N ASN A 162 9.12 23.12 0.48
CA ASN A 162 7.77 22.66 0.11
C ASN A 162 7.70 22.10 -1.31
N LEU A 163 8.45 22.65 -2.28
CA LEU A 163 8.51 22.15 -3.67
C LEU A 163 9.69 21.17 -3.86
N ALA A 164 9.95 20.32 -2.87
CA ALA A 164 10.97 19.28 -2.98
C ALA A 164 10.51 18.07 -3.81
N ASN A 165 9.19 17.85 -3.88
CA ASN A 165 8.55 16.74 -4.58
C ASN A 165 7.19 17.20 -5.14
N ASP A 166 6.62 16.40 -6.05
CA ASP A 166 5.37 16.70 -6.76
C ASP A 166 4.11 16.50 -5.88
N PHE A 167 4.28 16.01 -4.64
CA PHE A 167 3.22 16.01 -3.62
C PHE A 167 3.07 17.38 -2.93
N TRP A 168 4.09 18.23 -3.02
CA TRP A 168 4.25 19.45 -2.21
C TRP A 168 4.26 19.20 -0.71
N TRP A 169 4.71 18.01 -0.31
CA TRP A 169 4.81 17.62 1.08
C TRP A 169 6.23 17.83 1.59
N VAL A 170 6.37 18.73 2.55
CA VAL A 170 7.63 19.04 3.25
C VAL A 170 8.34 17.78 3.71
N ALA A 171 9.63 17.70 3.39
CA ALA A 171 10.54 16.62 3.83
C ALA A 171 10.11 15.20 3.45
N PHE A 172 9.16 15.03 2.52
CA PHE A 172 8.78 13.71 2.04
C PHE A 172 9.95 13.08 1.28
N ASN A 173 10.44 11.97 1.83
CA ASN A 173 11.50 11.16 1.26
C ASN A 173 11.09 9.69 1.25
N ALA A 174 11.77 8.90 0.43
CA ALA A 174 11.47 7.48 0.33
C ALA A 174 11.88 6.70 1.59
N THR A 175 13.06 6.97 2.16
CA THR A 175 13.58 6.20 3.30
C THR A 175 12.86 6.49 4.63
N GLY A 176 12.38 7.72 4.83
CA GLY A 176 11.71 8.14 6.06
C GLY A 176 10.19 8.12 5.92
N LEU A 177 9.61 9.21 5.40
CA LEU A 177 8.17 9.47 5.47
C LEU A 177 7.34 8.47 4.66
N GLN A 178 7.80 8.09 3.46
CA GLN A 178 7.13 7.03 2.68
C GLN A 178 7.11 5.70 3.46
N THR A 179 8.25 5.29 4.02
CA THR A 179 8.35 4.07 4.84
C THR A 179 7.47 4.13 6.10
N PHE A 180 7.40 5.29 6.76
CA PHE A 180 6.52 5.50 7.91
C PHE A 180 5.05 5.31 7.53
N ILE A 181 4.59 6.01 6.50
CA ILE A 181 3.21 5.93 6.02
C ILE A 181 2.88 4.51 5.56
N ALA A 182 3.80 3.85 4.86
CA ALA A 182 3.60 2.48 4.40
C ALA A 182 3.46 1.49 5.57
N ASN A 183 4.30 1.61 6.61
CA ASN A 183 4.17 0.78 7.82
C ASN A 183 2.88 1.09 8.59
N TRP A 184 2.51 2.38 8.68
CA TRP A 184 1.24 2.80 9.27
C TRP A 184 0.05 2.18 8.52
N TYR A 185 0.04 2.19 7.20
CA TYR A 185 -0.98 1.52 6.40
C TYR A 185 -0.97 0.01 6.62
N ASN A 186 0.18 -0.66 6.58
CA ASN A 186 0.27 -2.11 6.75
C ASN A 186 -0.25 -2.58 8.11
N TRP A 187 -0.11 -1.77 9.16
CA TRP A 187 -0.74 -2.04 10.46
C TRP A 187 -2.26 -1.79 10.42
N ASN A 188 -2.67 -0.60 9.98
CA ASN A 188 -4.08 -0.19 10.05
C ASN A 188 -4.97 -0.96 9.08
N ILE A 189 -4.48 -1.34 7.90
CA ILE A 189 -5.28 -2.10 6.92
C ILE A 189 -5.73 -3.45 7.48
N TRP A 190 -4.97 -3.99 8.44
CA TRP A 190 -5.25 -5.26 9.09
C TRP A 190 -6.26 -5.13 10.23
N VAL A 191 -6.12 -4.10 11.07
CA VAL A 191 -6.87 -3.96 12.33
C VAL A 191 -8.05 -2.98 12.20
N THR A 192 -7.94 -1.99 11.31
CA THR A 192 -8.92 -0.92 11.06
C THR A 192 -9.03 -0.59 9.57
N PRO A 193 -9.77 -1.40 8.79
CA PRO A 193 -9.83 -1.24 7.34
C PRO A 193 -10.52 0.06 6.89
N SER A 194 -11.31 0.71 7.75
CA SER A 194 -11.95 1.99 7.47
C SER A 194 -11.64 3.02 8.55
N LEU A 195 -10.99 4.10 8.15
CA LEU A 195 -10.66 5.21 9.02
C LEU A 195 -10.89 6.52 8.25
N LEU A 196 -11.82 7.35 8.74
CA LEU A 196 -12.17 8.64 8.15
C LEU A 196 -11.49 9.76 8.94
N ASP A 197 -10.97 10.76 8.23
CA ASP A 197 -10.40 11.99 8.79
C ASP A 197 -9.29 11.78 9.84
N ALA A 198 -8.43 10.78 9.62
CA ALA A 198 -7.28 10.54 10.49
C ALA A 198 -6.17 11.59 10.30
N HIS A 199 -5.74 12.14 11.43
CA HIS A 199 -4.64 13.08 11.54
C HIS A 199 -3.33 12.32 11.82
N LEU A 200 -2.46 12.20 10.81
CA LEU A 200 -1.17 11.49 10.91
C LEU A 200 -0.21 12.10 11.96
N ASP A 201 -0.44 13.34 12.37
CA ASP A 201 0.31 14.05 13.42
C ASP A 201 -0.20 13.76 14.84
N SER A 202 -1.23 12.93 15.00
CA SER A 202 -1.71 12.45 16.30
C SER A 202 -0.69 11.54 16.99
N ALA A 203 -0.59 11.65 18.32
CA ALA A 203 0.27 10.81 19.15
C ALA A 203 -0.13 9.31 19.09
N THR A 204 -1.39 9.00 18.80
CA THR A 204 -1.89 7.62 18.61
C THR A 204 -1.17 6.86 17.49
N TYR A 205 -0.72 7.59 16.47
CA TYR A 205 -0.02 7.04 15.30
C TYR A 205 1.49 7.22 15.35
N ALA A 206 2.03 7.64 16.50
CA ALA A 206 3.45 7.66 16.72
C ALA A 206 4.05 6.26 16.54
N SER A 207 5.26 6.17 16.03
CA SER A 207 5.96 4.89 15.86
C SER A 207 7.24 4.86 16.67
N MET A 208 7.56 3.68 17.19
CA MET A 208 8.76 3.41 17.96
C MET A 208 9.98 3.12 17.06
N LEU A 209 9.73 2.88 15.77
CA LEU A 209 10.77 2.68 14.77
C LEU A 209 11.39 4.03 14.36
N SER A 210 12.68 4.01 14.00
CA SER A 210 13.35 5.21 13.48
C SER A 210 13.10 5.36 11.98
N TYR A 211 12.56 6.51 11.58
CA TYR A 211 12.36 6.90 10.18
C TYR A 211 13.21 8.11 9.78
N ALA A 212 14.35 8.29 10.47
CA ALA A 212 15.31 9.31 10.09
C ALA A 212 15.80 9.10 8.65
N ALA A 213 16.32 10.15 8.00
CA ALA A 213 16.69 10.11 6.58
C ALA A 213 17.71 9.00 6.22
N ASP A 214 18.58 8.63 7.16
CA ASP A 214 19.60 7.57 7.02
C ASP A 214 19.17 6.22 7.63
N ALA A 215 17.92 6.10 8.08
CA ALA A 215 17.43 4.86 8.66
C ALA A 215 17.24 3.78 7.58
N THR A 216 17.64 2.55 7.90
CA THR A 216 17.48 1.37 7.04
C THR A 216 16.16 0.62 7.29
N THR A 217 15.22 1.26 7.98
CA THR A 217 13.91 0.67 8.32
C THR A 217 13.17 0.26 7.05
N PRO A 218 12.84 -1.02 6.87
CA PRO A 218 12.07 -1.46 5.71
C PRO A 218 10.58 -1.20 5.92
N ILE A 219 9.82 -1.33 4.83
CA ILE A 219 8.37 -1.48 4.88
C ILE A 219 8.10 -2.94 5.25
N SER A 220 7.53 -3.16 6.43
CA SER A 220 7.18 -4.47 6.96
C SER A 220 5.70 -4.78 6.70
N PHE A 221 5.40 -6.02 6.30
CA PHE A 221 4.03 -6.47 6.02
C PHE A 221 3.82 -7.94 6.38
N ALA A 222 2.59 -8.31 6.75
CA ALA A 222 2.23 -9.70 7.00
C ALA A 222 2.13 -10.48 5.68
N LYS A 223 2.86 -11.59 5.54
CA LYS A 223 2.85 -12.40 4.30
C LYS A 223 1.51 -13.11 4.06
N THR A 224 0.75 -13.35 5.12
CA THR A 224 -0.59 -13.98 5.12
C THR A 224 -1.67 -13.07 4.54
N TYR A 225 -1.40 -11.76 4.44
CA TYR A 225 -2.36 -10.78 3.97
C TYR A 225 -2.92 -11.10 2.57
N SER A 226 -2.09 -11.64 1.67
CA SER A 226 -2.57 -12.02 0.33
C SER A 226 -3.60 -13.17 0.38
N GLY A 227 -3.46 -14.09 1.34
CA GLY A 227 -4.46 -15.13 1.62
C GLY A 227 -5.75 -14.53 2.16
N VAL A 228 -5.66 -13.65 3.16
CA VAL A 228 -6.83 -12.94 3.71
C VAL A 228 -7.59 -12.16 2.64
N MET A 229 -6.90 -11.48 1.72
CA MET A 229 -7.56 -10.83 0.58
C MET A 229 -8.34 -11.82 -0.30
N GLN A 230 -7.81 -13.04 -0.50
CA GLN A 230 -8.53 -14.07 -1.24
C GLN A 230 -9.77 -14.59 -0.49
N TYR A 231 -9.65 -14.88 0.80
CA TYR A 231 -10.72 -15.54 1.56
C TYR A 231 -11.80 -14.59 2.04
N GLU A 232 -11.46 -13.34 2.34
CA GLU A 232 -12.37 -12.37 2.98
C GLU A 232 -12.86 -11.33 1.97
N VAL A 233 -11.97 -10.67 1.21
CA VAL A 233 -12.35 -9.58 0.30
C VAL A 233 -12.84 -10.11 -1.06
N ALA A 234 -12.07 -11.01 -1.67
CA ALA A 234 -12.44 -11.63 -2.95
C ALA A 234 -13.60 -12.64 -2.82
N SER A 235 -14.10 -12.88 -1.60
CA SER A 235 -15.31 -13.65 -1.35
C SER A 235 -16.58 -13.00 -1.92
N SER A 236 -16.55 -11.69 -2.15
CA SER A 236 -17.67 -10.96 -2.75
C SER A 236 -17.92 -11.42 -4.19
N LEU A 237 -19.19 -11.67 -4.53
CA LEU A 237 -19.57 -12.20 -5.84
C LEU A 237 -19.09 -11.34 -7.02
N PRO A 238 -19.18 -9.99 -7.00
CA PRO A 238 -18.70 -9.17 -8.11
C PRO A 238 -17.21 -9.36 -8.38
N LEU A 239 -16.38 -9.40 -7.32
CA LEU A 239 -14.94 -9.60 -7.46
C LEU A 239 -14.62 -11.04 -7.89
N ALA A 240 -15.31 -12.04 -7.35
CA ALA A 240 -15.13 -13.42 -7.73
C ALA A 240 -15.48 -13.67 -9.21
N ILE A 241 -16.61 -13.18 -9.68
CA ILE A 241 -17.05 -13.32 -11.08
C ILE A 241 -16.06 -12.64 -12.03
N ARG A 242 -15.63 -11.41 -11.71
CA ARG A 242 -14.59 -10.72 -12.47
C ARG A 242 -13.29 -11.52 -12.50
N GLY A 243 -12.86 -12.03 -11.34
CA GLY A 243 -11.66 -12.86 -11.22
C GLY A 243 -11.74 -14.14 -12.05
N LEU A 244 -12.88 -14.84 -12.03
CA LEU A 244 -13.10 -16.04 -12.84
C LEU A 244 -13.01 -15.75 -14.34
N ARG A 245 -13.58 -14.63 -14.82
CA ARG A 245 -13.52 -14.22 -16.23
C ARG A 245 -12.12 -13.83 -16.70
N GLN A 246 -11.28 -13.36 -15.79
CA GLN A 246 -9.89 -12.98 -16.08
C GLN A 246 -8.88 -14.12 -15.86
N THR A 247 -9.31 -15.20 -15.21
CA THR A 247 -8.44 -16.35 -14.93
C THR A 247 -8.23 -17.16 -16.21
N ASP A 248 -6.99 -17.55 -16.47
CA ASP A 248 -6.67 -18.49 -17.55
C ASP A 248 -7.49 -19.77 -17.37
N ALA A 249 -8.22 -20.16 -18.42
CA ALA A 249 -9.08 -21.34 -18.44
C ALA A 249 -8.37 -22.63 -18.04
N CYS A 250 -7.08 -22.77 -18.36
CA CYS A 250 -6.28 -23.94 -18.00
C CYS A 250 -5.97 -23.98 -16.50
N LEU A 251 -6.02 -22.85 -15.80
CA LEU A 251 -5.81 -22.72 -14.36
C LEU A 251 -7.10 -22.84 -13.53
N VAL A 252 -8.28 -22.78 -14.15
CA VAL A 252 -9.57 -22.87 -13.44
C VAL A 252 -9.70 -24.15 -12.59
N PRO A 253 -9.34 -25.36 -13.08
CA PRO A 253 -9.38 -26.56 -12.23
C PRO A 253 -8.42 -26.55 -11.03
N TRP A 254 -7.46 -25.63 -10.99
CA TRP A 254 -6.53 -25.45 -9.87
C TRP A 254 -7.05 -24.48 -8.79
N ILE A 255 -8.25 -23.91 -8.98
CA ILE A 255 -8.97 -23.23 -7.91
C ILE A 255 -9.21 -24.24 -6.78
N ALA A 256 -8.91 -23.82 -5.55
CA ALA A 256 -9.00 -24.69 -4.38
C ALA A 256 -10.47 -24.82 -3.99
N ALA A 257 -11.17 -25.75 -4.61
CA ALA A 257 -12.59 -25.96 -4.41
C ALA A 257 -12.90 -27.45 -4.55
N GLN A 258 -13.46 -28.03 -3.49
CA GLN A 258 -14.03 -29.37 -3.55
C GLN A 258 -15.49 -29.25 -3.94
N TYR A 259 -15.79 -29.50 -5.23
CA TYR A 259 -17.12 -29.31 -5.77
C TYR A 259 -18.13 -30.30 -5.17
N CYS A 260 -19.23 -29.75 -4.67
CA CYS A 260 -20.36 -30.50 -4.13
C CYS A 260 -21.45 -30.69 -5.18
N TYR A 261 -21.58 -29.74 -6.11
CA TYR A 261 -22.61 -29.72 -7.13
C TYR A 261 -22.03 -29.26 -8.46
N LEU A 262 -22.57 -29.82 -9.54
CA LEU A 262 -22.24 -29.38 -10.89
C LEU A 262 -22.96 -28.06 -11.22
N ASP A 263 -24.23 -27.95 -10.82
CA ASP A 263 -25.16 -26.89 -11.19
C ASP A 263 -25.69 -26.11 -9.97
N PHE A 264 -26.10 -24.87 -10.18
CA PHE A 264 -26.68 -24.03 -9.12
C PHE A 264 -28.02 -24.58 -8.59
N ASP A 265 -28.75 -25.33 -9.41
CA ASP A 265 -30.01 -25.97 -9.01
C ASP A 265 -29.81 -27.26 -8.21
N ARG A 266 -28.54 -27.67 -8.01
CA ARG A 266 -28.14 -28.85 -7.21
C ARG A 266 -28.76 -30.15 -7.72
N ARG A 267 -29.01 -30.23 -9.03
CA ARG A 267 -29.54 -31.43 -9.68
C ARG A 267 -28.49 -32.54 -9.74
N TRP A 268 -27.23 -32.19 -9.99
CA TRP A 268 -26.15 -33.15 -10.08
C TRP A 268 -25.14 -32.96 -8.95
N GLU A 269 -25.10 -33.95 -8.06
CA GLU A 269 -24.18 -33.99 -6.94
C GLU A 269 -22.79 -34.51 -7.37
N MET A 270 -21.73 -34.00 -6.74
CA MET A 270 -20.33 -34.28 -7.11
C MET A 270 -19.42 -34.68 -5.94
N ALA A 271 -19.84 -34.54 -4.68
CA ALA A 271 -18.96 -34.83 -3.56
C ALA A 271 -18.47 -36.30 -3.60
N ASN A 272 -17.21 -36.53 -3.20
CA ASN A 272 -16.61 -37.85 -3.28
C ASN A 272 -17.21 -38.87 -2.28
N SER A 273 -17.71 -38.42 -1.11
CA SER A 273 -18.39 -39.25 -0.11
C SER A 273 -19.82 -38.75 0.15
N ALA A 274 -20.69 -39.65 0.63
CA ALA A 274 -22.06 -39.28 1.02
C ALA A 274 -22.08 -38.35 2.24
N ALA A 275 -21.17 -38.55 3.19
CA ALA A 275 -21.03 -37.70 4.37
C ALA A 275 -20.56 -36.28 3.98
N ARG A 276 -19.61 -36.17 3.05
CA ARG A 276 -19.22 -34.87 2.47
C ARG A 276 -20.40 -34.19 1.78
N GLN A 277 -21.18 -34.91 0.97
CA GLN A 277 -22.36 -34.36 0.30
C GLN A 277 -23.37 -33.78 1.32
N GLN A 278 -23.59 -34.49 2.43
CA GLN A 278 -24.45 -34.01 3.51
C GLN A 278 -23.87 -32.75 4.17
N ARG A 279 -22.56 -32.69 4.43
CA ARG A 279 -21.89 -31.49 4.94
C ARG A 279 -22.04 -30.31 3.98
N CYS A 280 -21.88 -30.52 2.67
CA CYS A 280 -22.13 -29.51 1.64
C CYS A 280 -23.54 -28.91 1.73
N PHE A 281 -24.55 -29.76 1.96
CA PHE A 281 -25.94 -29.34 2.09
C PHE A 281 -26.17 -28.48 3.35
N LEU A 282 -25.54 -28.85 4.47
CA LEU A 282 -25.72 -28.17 5.75
C LEU A 282 -24.95 -26.84 5.84
N GLU A 283 -23.71 -26.78 5.32
CA GLU A 283 -22.79 -25.69 5.62
C GLU A 283 -22.40 -24.85 4.40
N PHE A 284 -22.31 -25.45 3.20
CA PHE A 284 -21.71 -24.81 2.03
C PHE A 284 -22.72 -24.36 0.96
N ARG A 285 -24.02 -24.50 1.22
CA ARG A 285 -25.06 -24.23 0.22
C ARG A 285 -25.04 -22.78 -0.31
N THR A 286 -24.65 -21.81 0.51
CA THR A 286 -24.58 -20.39 0.13
C THR A 286 -23.23 -19.98 -0.49
N ASN A 287 -22.23 -20.87 -0.49
CA ASN A 287 -20.90 -20.61 -1.03
C ASN A 287 -20.82 -21.07 -2.50
N GLY A 288 -20.70 -20.13 -3.42
CA GLY A 288 -20.59 -20.38 -4.87
C GLY A 288 -19.35 -21.20 -5.26
N ALA A 289 -18.31 -21.25 -4.42
CA ALA A 289 -17.10 -22.01 -4.73
C ALA A 289 -17.32 -23.53 -4.78
N VAL A 290 -18.37 -24.07 -4.13
CA VAL A 290 -18.68 -25.51 -4.19
C VAL A 290 -19.53 -25.91 -5.42
N TYR A 291 -19.87 -24.95 -6.28
CA TYR A 291 -20.68 -25.15 -7.49
C TYR A 291 -19.81 -24.98 -8.74
N LEU A 292 -19.65 -26.06 -9.51
CA LEU A 292 -18.80 -26.03 -10.71
C LEU A 292 -19.39 -25.15 -11.83
N GLU A 293 -20.71 -24.92 -11.84
CA GLU A 293 -21.37 -24.02 -12.79
C GLU A 293 -20.80 -22.60 -12.76
N GLY A 294 -20.43 -22.08 -11.58
CA GLY A 294 -19.90 -20.72 -11.46
C GLY A 294 -18.67 -20.48 -12.34
N PRO A 295 -17.59 -21.26 -12.16
CA PRO A 295 -16.43 -21.19 -13.05
C PRO A 295 -16.77 -21.51 -14.52
N LEU A 296 -17.58 -22.54 -14.79
CA LEU A 296 -17.89 -22.95 -16.17
C LEU A 296 -18.71 -21.92 -16.96
N ARG A 297 -19.52 -21.09 -16.31
CA ARG A 297 -20.24 -19.98 -16.97
C ARG A 297 -19.34 -18.78 -17.27
N ASN A 298 -18.19 -18.69 -16.61
CA ASN A 298 -17.31 -17.52 -16.65
C ASN A 298 -15.95 -17.80 -17.31
N VAL A 299 -15.71 -19.03 -17.78
CA VAL A 299 -14.46 -19.44 -18.42
C VAL A 299 -14.51 -19.27 -19.95
N ASP A 300 -13.36 -19.01 -20.56
CA ASP A 300 -13.20 -19.20 -22.00
C ASP A 300 -13.24 -20.70 -22.33
N TRP A 301 -14.37 -21.14 -22.88
CA TRP A 301 -14.61 -22.54 -23.23
C TRP A 301 -13.67 -23.09 -24.29
N ILE A 302 -13.15 -22.26 -25.21
CA ILE A 302 -12.23 -22.72 -26.26
C ILE A 302 -10.89 -23.10 -25.61
N ALA A 303 -10.35 -22.22 -24.76
CA ALA A 303 -9.13 -22.48 -24.01
C ALA A 303 -9.31 -23.61 -22.99
N PHE A 304 -10.47 -23.68 -22.32
CA PHE A 304 -10.79 -24.76 -21.39
C PHE A 304 -10.81 -26.13 -22.08
N ASP A 305 -11.47 -26.25 -23.23
CA ASP A 305 -11.57 -27.52 -23.97
C ASP A 305 -10.20 -27.97 -24.49
N ALA A 306 -9.32 -27.03 -24.87
CA ALA A 306 -7.95 -27.32 -25.29
C ALA A 306 -7.09 -27.97 -24.18
N CYS A 307 -7.29 -27.57 -22.91
CA CYS A 307 -6.52 -28.08 -21.78
C CYS A 307 -7.17 -29.27 -21.08
N TRP A 308 -8.50 -29.27 -20.96
CA TRP A 308 -9.25 -30.18 -20.08
C TRP A 308 -10.42 -30.88 -20.75
N GLY A 309 -10.67 -30.64 -22.05
CA GLY A 309 -11.87 -31.11 -22.75
C GLY A 309 -12.09 -32.62 -22.70
N ASP A 310 -11.03 -33.41 -22.91
CA ASP A 310 -11.12 -34.88 -22.88
C ASP A 310 -11.40 -35.42 -21.48
N ALA A 311 -10.75 -34.86 -20.46
CA ALA A 311 -10.98 -35.21 -19.06
C ALA A 311 -12.39 -34.80 -18.61
N PHE A 312 -12.83 -33.59 -18.96
CA PHE A 312 -14.17 -33.08 -18.67
C PHE A 312 -15.25 -33.91 -19.35
N ARG A 313 -15.02 -34.35 -20.60
CA ARG A 313 -15.93 -35.24 -21.32
C ARG A 313 -16.05 -36.60 -20.65
N THR A 314 -14.93 -37.15 -20.21
CA THR A 314 -14.87 -38.44 -19.51
C THR A 314 -15.58 -38.37 -18.16
N GLY A 315 -15.23 -37.38 -17.32
CA GLY A 315 -15.72 -37.28 -15.96
C GLY A 315 -17.13 -36.69 -15.80
N ILE A 316 -17.61 -35.90 -16.78
CA ILE A 316 -18.88 -35.16 -16.63
C ILE A 316 -19.73 -35.25 -17.89
N ALA A 317 -19.24 -34.76 -19.03
CA ALA A 317 -20.12 -34.49 -20.18
C ALA A 317 -20.74 -35.77 -20.80
N SER A 318 -20.04 -36.91 -20.72
CA SER A 318 -20.55 -38.18 -21.24
C SER A 318 -21.81 -38.67 -20.53
N ASP A 319 -21.91 -38.50 -19.21
CA ASP A 319 -23.10 -38.86 -18.44
C ASP A 319 -24.22 -37.83 -18.63
N LEU A 320 -23.89 -36.54 -18.77
CA LEU A 320 -24.88 -35.50 -19.09
C LEU A 320 -25.53 -35.71 -20.46
N ALA A 321 -24.82 -36.29 -21.43
CA ALA A 321 -25.35 -36.57 -22.76
C ALA A 321 -26.51 -37.59 -22.76
N LEU A 322 -26.66 -38.35 -21.67
CA LEU A 322 -27.75 -39.32 -21.49
C LEU A 322 -29.05 -38.67 -21.00
N ASP A 323 -29.00 -37.43 -20.52
CA ASP A 323 -30.14 -36.69 -19.97
C ASP A 323 -30.40 -35.41 -20.81
N ALA A 324 -31.62 -35.26 -21.32
CA ALA A 324 -32.01 -34.10 -22.12
C ALA A 324 -31.77 -32.77 -21.38
N ALA A 325 -31.96 -32.75 -20.05
CA ALA A 325 -31.68 -31.57 -19.25
C ALA A 325 -30.19 -31.31 -19.08
N GLY A 326 -29.35 -32.36 -19.03
CA GLY A 326 -27.90 -32.24 -18.98
C GLY A 326 -27.33 -31.64 -20.26
N VAL A 327 -27.84 -32.07 -21.42
CA VAL A 327 -27.50 -31.48 -22.73
C VAL A 327 -27.91 -30.01 -22.79
N ALA A 328 -29.12 -29.68 -22.36
CA ALA A 328 -29.62 -28.30 -22.35
C ALA A 328 -28.80 -27.40 -21.41
N TRP A 329 -28.48 -27.88 -20.21
CA TRP A 329 -27.64 -27.16 -19.23
C TRP A 329 -26.24 -26.91 -19.79
N LEU A 330 -25.58 -27.94 -20.34
CA LEU A 330 -24.23 -27.80 -20.89
C LEU A 330 -24.19 -26.80 -22.05
N ALA A 331 -25.21 -26.80 -22.91
CA ALA A 331 -25.34 -25.83 -23.99
C ALA A 331 -25.60 -24.40 -23.48
N ALA A 332 -26.33 -24.24 -22.37
CA ALA A 332 -26.61 -22.95 -21.75
C ALA A 332 -25.34 -22.37 -21.09
N VAL A 333 -24.59 -23.19 -20.34
CA VAL A 333 -23.34 -22.76 -19.68
C VAL A 333 -22.28 -22.37 -20.71
N LYS A 334 -22.14 -23.13 -21.81
CA LYS A 334 -21.21 -22.82 -22.91
C LYS A 334 -21.52 -21.51 -23.64
N ARG A 335 -22.78 -21.06 -23.62
CA ARG A 335 -23.24 -19.84 -24.28
C ARG A 335 -23.46 -18.69 -23.31
N ALA A 336 -23.12 -18.85 -22.03
CA ALA A 336 -23.31 -17.82 -21.03
C ALA A 336 -22.47 -16.59 -21.41
N ALA A 337 -23.15 -15.52 -21.79
CA ALA A 337 -22.55 -14.23 -22.15
C ALA A 337 -23.36 -13.12 -21.47
N THR A 338 -23.14 -12.95 -20.17
CA THR A 338 -23.85 -12.01 -19.29
C THR A 338 -22.91 -10.89 -18.84
N THR A 339 -23.46 -9.73 -18.46
CA THR A 339 -22.68 -8.70 -17.73
C THR A 339 -22.33 -9.21 -16.33
N GLU A 340 -21.29 -8.65 -15.69
CA GLU A 340 -20.90 -9.03 -14.33
C GLU A 340 -22.09 -8.88 -13.36
N ASP A 341 -22.81 -7.76 -13.41
CA ASP A 341 -23.95 -7.49 -12.53
C ASP A 341 -25.12 -8.47 -12.73
N ALA A 342 -25.40 -8.86 -13.99
CA ALA A 342 -26.47 -9.81 -14.28
C ALA A 342 -26.10 -11.22 -13.78
N GLU A 343 -24.83 -11.60 -13.87
CA GLU A 343 -24.32 -12.86 -13.33
C GLU A 343 -24.38 -12.87 -11.79
N VAL A 344 -24.06 -11.75 -11.13
CA VAL A 344 -24.23 -11.59 -9.68
C VAL A 344 -25.69 -11.80 -9.27
N LEU A 345 -26.63 -11.14 -9.96
CA LEU A 345 -28.06 -11.27 -9.67
C LEU A 345 -28.57 -12.71 -9.88
N LEU A 346 -28.05 -13.42 -10.90
CA LEU A 346 -28.35 -14.83 -11.12
C LEU A 346 -27.92 -15.70 -9.93
N TRP A 347 -26.67 -15.53 -9.47
CA TRP A 347 -26.13 -16.32 -8.36
C TRP A 347 -26.90 -16.04 -7.07
N GLN A 348 -27.20 -14.76 -6.80
CA GLN A 348 -28.04 -14.36 -5.67
C GLN A 348 -29.46 -14.94 -5.74
N ALA A 349 -30.07 -14.97 -6.92
CA ALA A 349 -31.37 -15.59 -7.13
C ALA A 349 -31.36 -17.11 -6.87
N LYS A 350 -30.20 -17.76 -6.99
CA LYS A 350 -29.99 -19.18 -6.62
C LYS A 350 -29.62 -19.38 -5.14
N GLY A 351 -29.58 -18.31 -4.35
CA GLY A 351 -29.26 -18.35 -2.91
C GLY A 351 -27.76 -18.42 -2.62
N ILE A 352 -26.91 -18.06 -3.59
CA ILE A 352 -25.47 -17.96 -3.42
C ILE A 352 -25.14 -16.55 -2.93
N ALA A 353 -24.39 -16.45 -1.84
CA ALA A 353 -24.08 -15.20 -1.16
C ALA A 353 -22.59 -14.81 -1.25
N SER A 354 -21.70 -15.79 -1.30
CA SER A 354 -20.24 -15.59 -1.32
C SER A 354 -19.55 -16.62 -2.22
N TYR A 355 -18.27 -16.39 -2.54
CA TYR A 355 -17.42 -17.32 -3.26
C TYR A 355 -16.08 -17.46 -2.52
N THR A 356 -16.03 -18.35 -1.53
CA THR A 356 -14.84 -18.57 -0.69
C THR A 356 -14.20 -19.91 -1.03
N THR A 357 -12.97 -19.87 -1.53
CA THR A 357 -12.18 -21.07 -1.83
C THR A 357 -11.58 -21.70 -0.58
N ALA A 358 -11.27 -22.99 -0.63
CA ALA A 358 -10.59 -23.70 0.45
C ALA A 358 -9.18 -23.16 0.71
N TRP A 359 -8.75 -23.24 1.97
CA TRP A 359 -7.37 -22.94 2.37
C TRP A 359 -6.42 -24.00 1.80
N GLN A 360 -5.25 -23.57 1.34
CA GLN A 360 -4.27 -24.45 0.72
C GLN A 360 -2.86 -23.87 0.78
N ASN A 361 -1.86 -24.72 0.52
CA ASN A 361 -0.46 -24.32 0.43
C ASN A 361 0.30 -24.78 -0.82
N TYR A 362 -0.41 -25.28 -1.83
CA TYR A 362 0.16 -25.66 -3.12
C TYR A 362 0.30 -24.49 -4.12
N LYS A 363 -0.21 -23.30 -3.79
CA LYS A 363 -0.02 -22.06 -4.55
C LYS A 363 0.06 -20.82 -3.65
N SER A 364 0.94 -19.89 -3.99
CA SER A 364 1.03 -18.56 -3.38
C SER A 364 0.13 -17.59 -4.13
N ILE A 365 -0.50 -16.69 -3.38
CA ILE A 365 -1.31 -15.62 -3.95
C ILE A 365 -0.44 -14.38 -4.10
N GLY A 366 -0.36 -13.90 -5.35
CA GLY A 366 0.28 -12.63 -5.66
C GLY A 366 -0.65 -11.47 -5.37
N LEU A 367 -0.11 -10.41 -4.77
CA LEU A 367 -0.84 -9.20 -4.43
C LEU A 367 0.04 -7.98 -4.72
N LEU A 368 -0.48 -7.02 -5.47
CA LEU A 368 0.07 -5.68 -5.59
C LEU A 368 -0.77 -4.75 -4.71
N ASN A 369 -0.17 -4.26 -3.62
CA ASN A 369 -0.85 -3.35 -2.70
C ASN A 369 -0.21 -1.95 -2.78
N SER A 370 -1.03 -0.92 -2.95
CA SER A 370 -0.59 0.47 -3.13
C SER A 370 -1.56 1.45 -2.49
N PHE A 371 -1.05 2.59 -2.00
CA PHE A 371 -1.85 3.70 -1.51
C PHE A 371 -1.60 4.95 -2.37
N ASN A 372 -2.56 5.88 -2.37
CA ASN A 372 -2.44 7.12 -3.13
C ASN A 372 -2.15 8.31 -2.20
N VAL A 373 -1.17 9.12 -2.58
CA VAL A 373 -1.00 10.48 -2.02
C VAL A 373 -1.69 11.44 -2.98
N VAL A 374 -2.70 12.16 -2.49
CA VAL A 374 -3.43 13.16 -3.27
C VAL A 374 -2.92 14.54 -2.88
N ASN A 375 -2.40 15.29 -3.86
CA ASN A 375 -1.88 16.63 -3.62
C ASN A 375 -2.99 17.70 -3.63
N ALA A 376 -2.63 18.96 -3.38
CA ALA A 376 -3.56 20.10 -3.33
C ALA A 376 -4.33 20.37 -4.65
N PHE A 377 -3.92 19.81 -5.78
CA PHE A 377 -4.66 19.90 -7.06
C PHE A 377 -5.58 18.71 -7.32
N GLY A 378 -5.69 17.76 -6.38
CA GLY A 378 -6.45 16.54 -6.57
C GLY A 378 -5.75 15.50 -7.46
N LEU A 379 -4.44 15.66 -7.73
CA LEU A 379 -3.67 14.65 -8.46
C LEU A 379 -3.25 13.54 -7.49
N ALA A 380 -3.64 12.32 -7.82
CA ALA A 380 -3.30 11.12 -7.07
C ALA A 380 -2.01 10.49 -7.60
N TYR A 381 -1.10 10.16 -6.69
CA TYR A 381 0.13 9.46 -6.98
C TYR A 381 0.16 8.11 -6.24
N PRO A 382 0.18 6.98 -6.95
CA PRO A 382 0.24 5.67 -6.33
C PRO A 382 1.65 5.37 -5.83
N LEU A 383 1.74 4.95 -4.57
CA LEU A 383 2.95 4.45 -3.92
C LEU A 383 2.74 3.00 -3.52
N THR A 384 3.73 2.16 -3.80
CA THR A 384 3.63 0.72 -3.50
C THR A 384 3.87 0.47 -2.02
N LEU A 385 2.96 -0.27 -1.36
CA LEU A 385 3.18 -0.82 -0.03
C LEU A 385 4.09 -2.05 -0.13
N TYR A 386 3.67 -3.03 -0.93
CA TYR A 386 4.44 -4.22 -1.28
C TYR A 386 3.82 -4.92 -2.48
N ALA A 387 4.62 -5.80 -3.09
CA ALA A 387 4.19 -6.66 -4.19
C ALA A 387 4.68 -8.09 -3.94
N THR A 388 3.77 -9.06 -4.04
CA THR A 388 4.09 -10.50 -4.00
C THR A 388 3.70 -11.16 -5.31
N ASN A 389 4.44 -12.21 -5.69
CA ASN A 389 4.16 -12.98 -6.90
C ASN A 389 3.34 -14.24 -6.58
N GLY A 390 2.39 -14.56 -7.47
CA GLY A 390 1.67 -15.83 -7.46
C GLY A 390 2.51 -16.93 -8.11
N SER A 391 2.57 -18.10 -7.48
CA SER A 391 3.36 -19.24 -7.97
C SER A 391 2.84 -20.57 -7.41
N PHE A 392 3.07 -21.68 -8.13
CA PHE A 392 2.76 -23.01 -7.63
C PHE A 392 3.94 -23.58 -6.82
N ALA A 393 3.61 -24.32 -5.75
CA ALA A 393 4.57 -24.97 -4.86
C ALA A 393 4.28 -26.49 -4.75
N LEU A 394 3.96 -27.14 -5.88
CA LEU A 394 3.51 -28.55 -5.92
C LEU A 394 4.51 -29.56 -5.35
N ALA A 395 5.80 -29.23 -5.31
CA ALA A 395 6.84 -30.13 -4.78
C ALA A 395 6.95 -30.10 -3.25
N THR A 396 6.48 -29.04 -2.60
CA THR A 396 6.63 -28.79 -1.16
C THR A 396 5.31 -28.67 -0.42
N GLU A 397 4.19 -28.73 -1.14
CA GLU A 397 2.86 -28.65 -0.58
C GLU A 397 2.53 -29.82 0.35
N THR A 398 1.61 -29.60 1.27
CA THR A 398 1.19 -30.61 2.24
C THR A 398 -0.34 -30.78 2.31
N THR A 399 -1.09 -29.90 1.64
CA THR A 399 -2.55 -29.80 1.73
C THR A 399 -3.32 -30.70 0.78
N ARG A 400 -2.71 -31.17 -0.31
CA ARG A 400 -3.43 -31.99 -1.31
C ARG A 400 -3.86 -33.37 -0.80
N LYS A 401 -3.34 -33.82 0.35
CA LYS A 401 -3.86 -35.01 1.06
C LYS A 401 -5.27 -34.78 1.61
N MET A 402 -5.65 -33.54 1.93
CA MET A 402 -6.99 -33.21 2.40
C MET A 402 -7.97 -33.21 1.24
N TYR A 403 -7.63 -32.50 0.17
CA TYR A 403 -8.23 -32.63 -1.16
C TYR A 403 -7.27 -32.06 -2.22
N TRP A 404 -7.03 -32.80 -3.30
CA TRP A 404 -5.94 -32.51 -4.25
C TRP A 404 -6.26 -31.58 -5.42
N SER A 405 -7.43 -30.92 -5.39
CA SER A 405 -8.04 -30.07 -6.44
C SER A 405 -8.77 -30.82 -7.58
N PHE A 406 -9.66 -30.10 -8.25
CA PHE A 406 -10.42 -30.60 -9.40
C PHE A 406 -9.53 -30.92 -10.61
N ALA A 407 -8.41 -30.21 -10.78
CA ALA A 407 -7.40 -30.54 -11.78
C ALA A 407 -6.91 -32.00 -11.63
N ALA A 408 -6.72 -32.45 -10.39
CA ALA A 408 -6.29 -33.81 -10.11
C ALA A 408 -7.43 -34.84 -10.26
N ASP A 409 -8.68 -34.48 -9.97
CA ASP A 409 -9.84 -35.33 -10.27
C ASP A 409 -9.98 -35.55 -11.79
N LEU A 410 -9.86 -34.49 -12.58
CA LEU A 410 -9.86 -34.56 -14.05
C LEU A 410 -8.70 -35.40 -14.59
N TRP A 411 -7.49 -35.19 -14.07
CA TRP A 411 -6.34 -36.02 -14.40
C TRP A 411 -6.58 -37.50 -14.06
N ALA A 412 -7.17 -37.79 -12.89
CA ALA A 412 -7.40 -39.15 -12.44
C ALA A 412 -8.41 -39.88 -13.35
N VAL A 413 -9.50 -39.25 -13.77
CA VAL A 413 -10.46 -39.90 -14.67
C VAL A 413 -9.91 -40.10 -16.09
N ALA A 414 -8.96 -39.26 -16.52
CA ALA A 414 -8.37 -39.34 -17.86
C ALA A 414 -7.16 -40.30 -17.97
N THR A 415 -6.43 -40.52 -16.89
CA THR A 415 -5.14 -41.23 -16.93
C THR A 415 -5.29 -42.70 -16.54
N ASN A 416 -4.78 -43.61 -17.38
CA ASN A 416 -4.75 -45.04 -17.09
C ASN A 416 -3.91 -45.35 -15.85
N GLY A 417 -4.42 -46.21 -14.96
CA GLY A 417 -3.71 -46.63 -13.74
C GLY A 417 -3.86 -45.68 -12.55
N SER A 418 -4.62 -44.59 -12.68
CA SER A 418 -4.89 -43.65 -11.59
C SER A 418 -5.75 -44.22 -10.47
N GLY A 419 -6.51 -45.29 -10.73
CA GLY A 419 -7.55 -45.83 -9.85
C GLY A 419 -8.97 -45.30 -10.10
N ALA A 420 -9.13 -44.27 -10.94
CA ALA A 420 -10.43 -43.67 -11.29
C ALA A 420 -10.65 -43.53 -12.81
N THR A 421 -9.81 -44.15 -13.64
CA THR A 421 -9.82 -44.02 -15.10
C THR A 421 -11.18 -44.36 -15.72
N GLY A 422 -11.67 -43.50 -16.63
CA GLY A 422 -12.92 -43.71 -17.36
C GLY A 422 -14.20 -43.61 -16.52
N ARG A 423 -14.08 -43.14 -15.27
CA ARG A 423 -15.20 -42.99 -14.33
C ARG A 423 -15.80 -41.59 -14.38
N SER A 424 -17.03 -41.49 -13.89
CA SER A 424 -17.77 -40.24 -13.75
C SER A 424 -17.48 -39.59 -12.39
N LEU A 425 -17.45 -38.26 -12.36
CA LEU A 425 -17.41 -37.46 -11.13
C LEU A 425 -18.81 -37.08 -10.63
N LEU A 426 -19.87 -37.44 -11.37
CA LEU A 426 -21.25 -37.22 -10.96
C LEU A 426 -21.75 -38.40 -10.12
N ARG A 427 -22.24 -38.14 -8.90
CA ARG A 427 -22.70 -39.17 -7.96
C ARG A 427 -23.88 -39.99 -8.50
N SER A 428 -24.73 -39.39 -9.32
CA SER A 428 -25.89 -40.04 -9.93
C SER A 428 -25.54 -40.98 -11.08
N SER A 429 -24.29 -40.97 -11.58
CA SER A 429 -23.87 -41.85 -12.67
C SER A 429 -23.66 -43.28 -12.17
N ALA A 430 -24.05 -44.27 -12.99
CA ALA A 430 -23.75 -45.69 -12.75
C ALA A 430 -22.24 -45.99 -12.74
N ARG A 431 -21.40 -45.08 -13.25
CA ARG A 431 -19.94 -45.20 -13.28
C ARG A 431 -19.25 -44.22 -12.33
N PHE A 432 -19.94 -43.75 -11.29
CA PHE A 432 -19.36 -42.81 -10.32
C PHE A 432 -18.06 -43.36 -9.71
N ALA A 433 -17.01 -42.52 -9.74
CA ALA A 433 -15.64 -42.89 -9.43
C ALA A 433 -15.46 -43.46 -8.02
N PHE A 434 -16.24 -42.98 -7.05
CA PHE A 434 -16.08 -43.31 -5.64
C PHE A 434 -17.18 -44.23 -5.09
N THR A 435 -17.85 -45.00 -5.97
CA THR A 435 -18.89 -45.96 -5.56
C THR A 435 -18.31 -47.12 -4.76
N ASN A 436 -17.20 -47.70 -5.22
CA ASN A 436 -16.55 -48.88 -4.63
C ASN A 436 -15.15 -48.59 -4.08
N THR A 437 -14.73 -47.33 -4.06
CA THR A 437 -13.41 -46.89 -3.61
C THR A 437 -13.53 -45.51 -2.96
N THR A 438 -12.54 -45.14 -2.15
CA THR A 438 -12.43 -43.80 -1.57
C THR A 438 -11.34 -43.01 -2.28
N LEU A 439 -11.39 -41.68 -2.17
CA LEU A 439 -10.33 -40.84 -2.72
C LEU A 439 -8.97 -41.13 -2.04
N GLY A 440 -8.97 -41.46 -0.75
CA GLY A 440 -7.76 -41.95 -0.05
C GLY A 440 -7.18 -43.23 -0.65
N ALA A 441 -8.01 -44.20 -1.06
CA ALA A 441 -7.52 -45.41 -1.74
C ALA A 441 -6.95 -45.12 -3.14
N VAL A 442 -7.52 -44.14 -3.85
CA VAL A 442 -6.97 -43.60 -5.10
C VAL A 442 -5.59 -42.97 -4.86
N TYR A 443 -5.41 -42.23 -3.76
CA TYR A 443 -4.11 -41.66 -3.39
C TYR A 443 -3.04 -42.73 -3.16
N VAL A 444 -3.40 -43.85 -2.53
CA VAL A 444 -2.49 -44.99 -2.34
C VAL A 444 -2.14 -45.63 -3.68
N THR A 445 -3.13 -45.85 -4.54
CA THR A 445 -2.94 -46.47 -5.86
C THR A 445 -2.00 -45.65 -6.75
N ASN A 446 -2.11 -44.32 -6.70
CA ASN A 446 -1.25 -43.40 -7.45
C ASN A 446 0.05 -43.00 -6.71
N GLY A 447 0.32 -43.57 -5.53
CA GLY A 447 1.53 -43.27 -4.76
C GLY A 447 1.59 -41.86 -4.15
N SER A 448 0.47 -41.12 -4.12
CA SER A 448 0.36 -39.84 -3.38
C SER A 448 0.33 -40.05 -1.86
N MET A 449 -0.10 -41.24 -1.41
CA MET A 449 0.01 -41.69 -0.04
C MET A 449 0.55 -43.11 0.00
N GLN A 450 1.15 -43.50 1.13
CA GLN A 450 1.65 -44.85 1.36
C GLN A 450 0.70 -45.63 2.26
N ALA A 451 0.57 -46.94 2.01
CA ALA A 451 -0.11 -47.89 2.87
C ALA A 451 0.90 -48.91 3.42
N PRO A 452 0.81 -49.33 4.70
CA PRO A 452 -0.13 -48.85 5.72
C PRO A 452 0.09 -47.37 6.06
N LEU A 453 -0.97 -46.71 6.55
CA LEU A 453 -0.87 -45.31 6.96
C LEU A 453 0.11 -45.15 8.12
N ASP A 454 0.84 -44.04 8.10
CA ASP A 454 1.63 -43.59 9.24
C ASP A 454 0.74 -43.45 10.50
N PRO A 455 1.25 -43.76 11.71
CA PRO A 455 0.46 -43.66 12.94
C PRO A 455 -0.22 -42.31 13.16
N ALA A 456 0.42 -41.18 12.81
CA ALA A 456 -0.21 -39.86 12.95
C ALA A 456 -1.38 -39.68 11.97
N TYR A 457 -1.23 -40.18 10.73
CA TYR A 457 -2.30 -40.18 9.75
C TYR A 457 -3.44 -41.13 10.13
N ALA A 458 -3.16 -42.28 10.75
CA ALA A 458 -4.18 -43.18 11.24
C ALA A 458 -5.01 -42.54 12.37
N VAL A 459 -4.36 -41.81 13.29
CA VAL A 459 -5.05 -41.03 14.34
C VAL A 459 -5.84 -39.87 13.74
N PHE A 460 -5.30 -39.20 12.73
CA PHE A 460 -6.03 -38.16 12.01
C PHE A 460 -7.31 -38.72 11.35
N GLU A 461 -7.20 -39.83 10.63
CA GLU A 461 -8.33 -40.44 9.93
C GLU A 461 -9.39 -40.99 10.88
N SER A 462 -8.99 -41.47 12.06
CA SER A 462 -9.92 -41.91 13.10
C SER A 462 -10.66 -40.76 13.76
N THR A 463 -10.02 -39.59 13.91
CA THR A 463 -10.54 -38.44 14.66
C THR A 463 -11.30 -37.44 13.78
N ILE A 464 -10.74 -37.09 12.61
CA ILE A 464 -11.27 -36.04 11.71
C ILE A 464 -12.04 -36.65 10.54
N GLY A 465 -11.40 -37.55 9.79
CA GLY A 465 -12.03 -38.20 8.65
C GLY A 465 -11.03 -38.65 7.57
N ALA A 466 -11.56 -39.33 6.56
CA ALA A 466 -10.75 -39.89 5.48
C ALA A 466 -10.07 -38.80 4.63
N PHE A 467 -8.80 -39.04 4.29
CA PHE A 467 -8.06 -38.19 3.35
C PHE A 467 -8.77 -38.13 1.99
N GLY A 468 -8.74 -36.96 1.37
CA GLY A 468 -9.51 -36.63 0.18
C GLY A 468 -10.90 -36.06 0.45
N SER A 469 -11.46 -36.22 1.65
CA SER A 469 -12.81 -35.72 2.00
C SER A 469 -12.80 -34.71 3.15
N VAL A 470 -11.67 -34.02 3.35
CA VAL A 470 -11.49 -33.01 4.41
C VAL A 470 -11.45 -31.62 3.80
N ASP A 471 -12.30 -30.73 4.32
CA ASP A 471 -12.32 -29.33 3.97
C ASP A 471 -11.35 -28.53 4.84
N LEU A 472 -10.61 -27.62 4.18
CA LEU A 472 -9.75 -26.66 4.85
C LEU A 472 -10.34 -25.27 4.68
N ARG A 473 -10.67 -24.60 5.78
CA ARG A 473 -11.32 -23.29 5.75
C ARG A 473 -10.55 -22.28 6.58
N HIS A 474 -10.22 -21.14 5.97
CA HIS A 474 -9.69 -19.98 6.69
C HIS A 474 -10.72 -19.47 7.70
N VAL A 475 -10.27 -19.23 8.94
CA VAL A 475 -11.09 -18.66 10.00
C VAL A 475 -10.59 -17.23 10.27
N PRO A 476 -11.41 -16.19 10.00
CA PRO A 476 -11.04 -14.81 10.29
C PRO A 476 -10.99 -14.57 11.79
N PHE A 477 -10.13 -13.65 12.24
CA PHE A 477 -10.14 -13.22 13.64
C PHE A 477 -11.41 -12.43 13.96
N PRO A 478 -11.90 -12.48 15.21
CA PRO A 478 -13.08 -11.72 15.60
C PRO A 478 -12.76 -10.21 15.66
N ALA A 479 -13.76 -9.38 15.31
CA ALA A 479 -13.60 -7.92 15.31
C ALA A 479 -13.31 -7.34 16.71
N SER A 480 -13.71 -8.04 17.78
CA SER A 480 -13.37 -7.71 19.16
C SER A 480 -11.86 -7.78 19.42
N LEU A 481 -11.18 -8.81 18.89
CA LEU A 481 -9.73 -8.98 19.03
C LEU A 481 -8.97 -7.86 18.31
N ALA A 482 -9.42 -7.49 17.10
CA ALA A 482 -8.87 -6.34 16.37
C ALA A 482 -9.05 -5.04 17.15
N ARG A 483 -10.24 -4.81 17.73
CA ARG A 483 -10.50 -3.64 18.57
C ARG A 483 -9.56 -3.57 19.78
N LEU A 484 -9.37 -4.69 20.48
CA LEU A 484 -8.47 -4.77 21.64
C LEU A 484 -7.01 -4.50 21.23
N ALA A 485 -6.53 -5.13 20.15
CA ALA A 485 -5.17 -4.93 19.65
C ALA A 485 -4.91 -3.48 19.24
N ARG A 486 -5.88 -2.84 18.58
CA ARG A 486 -5.82 -1.40 18.26
C ARG A 486 -5.74 -0.55 19.52
N THR A 487 -6.66 -0.74 20.47
CA THR A 487 -6.71 0.08 21.69
C THR A 487 -5.40 -0.01 22.46
N VAL A 488 -4.85 -1.21 22.63
CA VAL A 488 -3.54 -1.38 23.30
C VAL A 488 -2.42 -0.70 22.51
N HIS A 489 -2.39 -0.85 21.18
CA HIS A 489 -1.35 -0.26 20.34
C HIS A 489 -1.37 1.27 20.36
N GLU A 490 -2.55 1.87 20.16
CA GLU A 490 -2.73 3.33 20.15
C GLU A 490 -2.40 3.94 21.52
N THR A 491 -2.91 3.35 22.61
CA THR A 491 -2.60 3.84 23.97
C THR A 491 -1.11 3.69 24.29
N LEU A 492 -0.47 2.59 23.88
CA LEU A 492 0.97 2.44 24.08
C LEU A 492 1.77 3.51 23.32
N ASN A 493 1.37 3.83 22.09
CA ASN A 493 2.01 4.89 21.30
C ASN A 493 1.83 6.26 21.97
N GLU A 494 0.65 6.57 22.48
CA GLU A 494 0.40 7.81 23.25
C GLU A 494 1.26 7.88 24.52
N VAL A 495 1.31 6.79 25.30
CA VAL A 495 2.09 6.71 26.54
C VAL A 495 3.58 6.89 26.28
N VAL A 496 4.11 6.23 25.24
CA VAL A 496 5.53 6.31 24.88
C VAL A 496 5.87 7.66 24.25
N GLY A 497 4.94 8.26 23.50
CA GLY A 497 5.07 9.58 22.90
C GLY A 497 4.91 10.74 23.88
N ALA A 498 4.27 10.49 25.04
CA ALA A 498 4.03 11.51 26.06
C ALA A 498 5.34 12.13 26.58
N VAL A 499 5.34 13.45 26.72
CA VAL A 499 6.46 14.23 27.26
C VAL A 499 6.09 14.69 28.67
N SER A 500 6.91 14.34 29.65
CA SER A 500 6.75 14.82 31.04
C SER A 500 8.05 15.47 31.53
N ASN A 501 7.96 16.74 31.95
CA ASN A 501 9.10 17.54 32.43
C ASN A 501 10.31 17.54 31.46
N ASP A 502 10.05 17.77 30.16
CA ASP A 502 11.06 17.71 29.09
C ASP A 502 11.82 16.37 28.97
N SER A 503 11.27 15.29 29.56
CA SER A 503 11.85 13.95 29.54
C SER A 503 10.91 12.93 28.90
N HIS A 504 11.47 12.04 28.09
CA HIS A 504 10.75 10.90 27.52
C HIS A 504 10.92 9.66 28.41
N ALA A 505 10.41 9.74 29.65
CA ALA A 505 10.59 8.69 30.67
C ALA A 505 10.01 7.34 30.22
N ALA A 506 8.78 7.33 29.71
CA ALA A 506 8.12 6.12 29.20
C ALA A 506 8.89 5.52 28.01
N GLN A 507 9.34 6.34 27.06
CA GLN A 507 10.16 5.89 25.93
C GLN A 507 11.48 5.25 26.38
N LYS A 508 12.17 5.85 27.37
CA LYS A 508 13.41 5.30 27.91
C LYS A 508 13.17 3.99 28.64
N ALA A 509 12.09 3.88 29.40
CA ALA A 509 11.71 2.64 30.08
C ALA A 509 11.36 1.54 29.06
N PHE A 510 10.58 1.88 28.03
CA PHE A 510 10.18 0.96 26.98
C PHE A 510 11.39 0.37 26.22
N LYS A 511 12.36 1.21 25.83
CA LYS A 511 13.59 0.78 25.14
C LYS A 511 14.46 -0.17 25.98
N ASN A 512 14.33 -0.12 27.30
CA ASN A 512 15.10 -0.93 28.25
C ASN A 512 14.29 -2.09 28.84
N LEU A 513 13.12 -2.41 28.27
CA LEU A 513 12.33 -3.56 28.70
C LEU A 513 13.13 -4.86 28.55
N PHE A 514 13.11 -5.67 29.59
CA PHE A 514 13.69 -7.00 29.57
C PHE A 514 12.66 -8.00 29.02
N ILE A 515 12.86 -8.42 27.78
CA ILE A 515 12.03 -9.43 27.11
C ILE A 515 12.77 -10.75 27.02
N LEU A 516 12.10 -11.84 27.40
CA LEU A 516 12.62 -13.19 27.22
C LEU A 516 12.87 -13.49 25.74
N SER A 517 14.03 -14.05 25.39
CA SER A 517 14.43 -14.26 24.00
C SER A 517 13.60 -15.33 23.28
N ALA A 518 13.21 -16.39 23.99
CA ALA A 518 12.36 -17.46 23.47
C ALA A 518 11.59 -18.11 24.62
N MET A 519 10.36 -18.50 24.36
CA MET A 519 9.46 -19.18 25.29
C MET A 519 9.04 -20.53 24.70
N LEU A 520 9.07 -21.55 25.56
CA LEU A 520 8.73 -22.95 25.33
C LEU A 520 7.63 -23.34 26.31
N ALA A 521 6.42 -22.90 25.99
CA ALA A 521 5.23 -23.13 26.81
C ALA A 521 4.64 -24.51 26.52
N VAL A 522 4.70 -25.43 27.48
CA VAL A 522 4.06 -26.75 27.37
C VAL A 522 2.78 -26.77 28.21
N PRO A 523 1.64 -27.22 27.66
CA PRO A 523 0.37 -27.24 28.41
C PRO A 523 0.43 -28.10 29.66
N SER A 524 -0.21 -27.65 30.74
CA SER A 524 -0.12 -28.28 32.06
C SER A 524 -0.74 -29.68 32.09
N GLY A 525 -1.70 -29.95 31.20
CA GLY A 525 -2.37 -31.25 31.07
C GLY A 525 -1.51 -32.36 30.46
N VAL A 526 -0.34 -32.03 29.89
CA VAL A 526 0.52 -33.00 29.22
C VAL A 526 1.58 -33.53 30.18
N ASN A 527 1.59 -34.84 30.41
CA ASN A 527 2.59 -35.49 31.26
C ASN A 527 3.95 -35.61 30.54
N THR A 528 4.83 -34.64 30.79
CA THR A 528 6.17 -34.55 30.20
C THR A 528 7.12 -35.70 30.58
N ALA A 529 6.79 -36.51 31.59
CA ALA A 529 7.62 -37.65 31.99
C ALA A 529 7.34 -38.93 31.19
N THR A 530 6.15 -39.07 30.61
CA THR A 530 5.71 -40.29 29.91
C THR A 530 5.39 -40.06 28.43
N LEU A 531 5.10 -38.81 28.05
CA LEU A 531 4.72 -38.44 26.69
C LEU A 531 5.88 -37.73 25.98
N THR A 532 6.07 -38.06 24.71
CA THR A 532 6.98 -37.34 23.81
C THR A 532 6.22 -36.74 22.64
N SER A 533 6.65 -35.58 22.16
CA SER A 533 6.10 -34.95 20.97
C SER A 533 6.64 -35.66 19.72
N VAL A 534 5.74 -36.11 18.86
CA VAL A 534 6.09 -36.78 17.58
C VAL A 534 5.58 -36.04 16.35
N GLY A 535 4.97 -34.86 16.53
CA GLY A 535 4.58 -33.94 15.47
C GLY A 535 3.47 -33.00 15.95
N SER A 536 3.30 -31.85 15.32
CA SER A 536 2.20 -30.91 15.65
C SER A 536 1.51 -30.35 14.40
N ASN A 537 1.60 -31.09 13.30
CA ASN A 537 1.09 -30.67 12.01
C ASN A 537 0.23 -31.78 11.40
N MET A 538 -1.08 -31.53 11.32
CA MET A 538 -2.09 -32.48 10.78
C MET A 538 -1.87 -32.83 9.30
N LEU A 539 -1.09 -32.02 8.57
CA LEU A 539 -0.78 -32.23 7.15
C LEU A 539 0.38 -33.21 6.93
N CYS A 540 1.04 -33.62 8.02
CA CYS A 540 2.31 -34.34 8.00
C CYS A 540 2.29 -35.63 8.79
N ASN A 541 3.18 -36.54 8.40
CA ASN A 541 3.40 -37.80 9.07
C ASN A 541 4.14 -37.59 10.39
N MET A 542 4.11 -38.62 11.24
CA MET A 542 4.88 -38.69 12.46
C MET A 542 6.38 -38.49 12.17
N LYS A 543 7.04 -37.70 13.02
CA LYS A 543 8.49 -37.49 12.98
C LYS A 543 9.22 -38.75 13.44
N ALA A 544 10.29 -39.10 12.75
CA ALA A 544 11.13 -40.23 13.12
C ALA A 544 11.90 -39.98 14.43
N SER A 545 12.33 -38.74 14.66
CA SER A 545 12.89 -38.30 15.93
C SER A 545 11.76 -37.91 16.88
N GLN A 546 11.82 -38.37 18.12
CA GLN A 546 10.86 -38.01 19.16
C GLN A 546 11.47 -36.86 19.97
N LEU A 547 10.69 -35.81 20.20
CA LEU A 547 11.11 -34.65 20.98
C LEU A 547 10.62 -34.79 22.41
N ASN A 548 11.52 -34.65 23.39
CA ASN A 548 11.12 -34.55 24.78
C ASN A 548 10.41 -33.20 24.99
N LEU A 549 9.26 -33.23 25.64
CA LEU A 549 8.47 -32.04 25.92
C LEU A 549 9.21 -31.01 26.80
N THR A 550 10.23 -31.42 27.56
CA THR A 550 11.12 -30.46 28.26
C THR A 550 11.87 -29.53 27.31
N SER A 551 12.03 -29.92 26.04
CA SER A 551 12.61 -29.11 24.97
C SER A 551 11.55 -28.52 24.03
N GLY A 552 10.28 -28.53 24.43
CA GLY A 552 9.13 -28.11 23.63
C GLY A 552 8.55 -29.23 22.75
N TYR A 553 7.73 -28.82 21.78
CA TYR A 553 7.10 -29.71 20.80
C TYR A 553 7.41 -29.26 19.38
N TYR A 554 7.09 -30.11 18.39
CA TYR A 554 7.33 -29.80 16.99
C TYR A 554 6.47 -28.63 16.50
N THR A 555 6.95 -27.95 15.46
CA THR A 555 6.24 -26.83 14.84
C THR A 555 4.84 -27.20 14.33
N TYR A 556 3.92 -26.24 14.42
CA TYR A 556 2.56 -26.38 13.91
C TYR A 556 2.50 -26.44 12.38
N PHE A 557 1.30 -26.56 11.80
CA PHE A 557 1.13 -26.46 10.36
C PHE A 557 1.43 -25.04 9.86
N GLY A 558 1.78 -24.89 8.58
CA GLY A 558 2.00 -23.57 7.99
C GLY A 558 2.02 -23.62 6.46
N TYR A 559 1.79 -22.47 5.86
CA TYR A 559 1.75 -22.29 4.41
C TYR A 559 3.06 -22.67 3.71
N ASN A 560 4.24 -22.34 4.26
CA ASN A 560 5.53 -22.60 3.62
C ASN A 560 6.36 -23.67 4.35
N LEU A 561 5.71 -24.55 5.10
CA LEU A 561 6.38 -25.51 5.98
C LEU A 561 6.31 -26.95 5.43
N PRO A 562 7.44 -27.53 4.98
CA PRO A 562 7.48 -28.92 4.52
C PRO A 562 7.46 -29.91 5.69
N CYS A 563 6.91 -31.11 5.45
CA CYS A 563 6.78 -32.14 6.48
C CYS A 563 8.08 -32.69 7.04
N ASN A 564 9.23 -32.48 6.40
CA ASN A 564 10.54 -32.96 6.90
C ASN A 564 11.26 -31.92 7.78
N SER A 565 10.62 -30.79 8.14
CA SER A 565 11.21 -29.81 9.05
C SER A 565 11.42 -30.38 10.46
N GLY A 566 12.65 -30.30 11.00
CA GLY A 566 12.96 -30.75 12.37
C GLY A 566 12.77 -29.66 13.43
N GLN A 567 12.04 -28.60 13.12
CA GLN A 567 11.94 -27.38 13.94
C GLN A 567 10.96 -27.57 15.10
N GLY A 568 11.29 -27.01 16.26
CA GLY A 568 10.37 -26.88 17.39
C GLY A 568 9.44 -25.67 17.24
N GLU A 569 8.27 -25.70 17.86
CA GLU A 569 7.38 -24.54 17.98
C GLU A 569 7.86 -23.67 19.14
N TRP A 570 8.58 -22.60 18.82
CA TRP A 570 9.10 -21.66 19.81
C TRP A 570 8.39 -20.33 19.63
N ILE A 571 8.12 -19.67 20.75
CA ILE A 571 7.55 -18.33 20.77
C ILE A 571 8.70 -17.35 20.99
N TYR A 572 8.75 -16.27 20.21
CA TYR A 572 9.75 -15.22 20.32
C TYR A 572 9.07 -13.89 20.70
N PRO A 573 8.77 -13.67 22.01
CA PRO A 573 8.03 -12.49 22.43
C PRO A 573 8.79 -11.20 22.12
N TYR A 574 8.06 -10.14 21.81
CA TYR A 574 8.59 -8.78 21.65
C TYR A 574 7.76 -7.78 22.43
N PRO A 575 8.27 -6.56 22.71
CA PRO A 575 7.68 -5.66 23.72
C PRO A 575 6.17 -5.40 23.57
N LEU A 576 5.70 -5.04 22.37
CA LEU A 576 4.28 -4.76 22.12
C LEU A 576 3.40 -6.00 22.38
N GLN A 577 3.82 -7.17 21.89
CA GLN A 577 3.11 -8.43 22.07
C GLN A 577 3.04 -8.84 23.54
N THR A 578 4.15 -8.71 24.29
CA THR A 578 4.18 -9.02 25.72
C THR A 578 3.31 -8.06 26.53
N ILE A 579 3.31 -6.76 26.19
CA ILE A 579 2.44 -5.76 26.82
C ILE A 579 0.97 -6.10 26.58
N PHE A 580 0.61 -6.40 25.33
CA PHE A 580 -0.74 -6.81 24.97
C PHE A 580 -1.19 -8.04 25.76
N ALA A 581 -0.37 -9.10 25.79
CA ALA A 581 -0.75 -10.33 26.48
C ALA A 581 -0.89 -10.15 28.00
N LEU A 582 0.00 -9.37 28.64
CA LEU A 582 -0.10 -9.07 30.08
C LEU A 582 -1.30 -8.20 30.44
N ALA A 583 -1.64 -7.23 29.59
CA ALA A 583 -2.81 -6.38 29.78
C ALA A 583 -4.12 -7.16 29.58
N ALA A 584 -4.23 -7.92 28.48
CA ALA A 584 -5.43 -8.67 28.12
C ALA A 584 -5.74 -9.80 29.12
N SER A 585 -4.72 -10.54 29.55
CA SER A 585 -4.85 -11.60 30.56
C SER A 585 -5.17 -11.10 31.96
N GLY A 586 -4.99 -9.81 32.23
CA GLY A 586 -5.11 -9.24 33.58
C GLY A 586 -3.91 -9.53 34.50
N ILE A 587 -2.86 -10.21 34.01
CA ILE A 587 -1.65 -10.51 34.80
C ILE A 587 -0.99 -9.22 35.30
N ALA A 588 -1.00 -8.15 34.50
CA ALA A 588 -0.43 -6.86 34.92
C ALA A 588 -1.13 -6.23 36.14
N ILE A 589 -2.39 -6.60 36.44
CA ILE A 589 -3.16 -6.07 37.58
C ILE A 589 -2.69 -6.68 38.90
N ASP A 590 -2.36 -7.98 38.91
CA ASP A 590 -1.82 -8.70 40.07
C ASP A 590 -0.57 -9.54 39.68
N ALA A 591 0.47 -8.82 39.27
CA ALA A 591 1.68 -9.46 38.73
C ALA A 591 2.39 -10.36 39.75
N ALA A 592 2.31 -10.05 41.04
CA ALA A 592 2.99 -10.81 42.08
C ALA A 592 2.43 -12.24 42.21
N ALA A 593 1.10 -12.40 42.12
CA ALA A 593 0.47 -13.71 42.19
C ALA A 593 0.40 -14.42 40.83
N ALA A 594 0.12 -13.67 39.75
CA ALA A 594 -0.19 -14.27 38.45
C ALA A 594 1.06 -14.63 37.61
N VAL A 595 2.16 -13.89 37.71
CA VAL A 595 3.39 -14.18 36.93
C VAL A 595 3.99 -15.56 37.23
N PRO A 596 4.11 -16.01 38.50
CA PRO A 596 4.59 -17.35 38.79
C PRO A 596 3.75 -18.47 38.16
N VAL A 597 2.44 -18.26 38.04
CA VAL A 597 1.50 -19.20 37.41
C VAL A 597 1.70 -19.22 35.90
N ALA A 598 1.74 -18.06 35.26
CA ALA A 598 1.97 -17.96 33.81
C ALA A 598 3.30 -18.55 33.36
N CYS A 599 4.36 -18.39 34.17
CA CYS A 599 5.68 -18.95 33.88
C CYS A 599 5.85 -20.41 34.31
N ALA A 600 4.81 -21.08 34.83
CA ALA A 600 4.90 -22.49 35.22
C ALA A 600 4.96 -23.45 34.02
N THR A 601 4.48 -23.02 32.85
CA THR A 601 4.49 -23.77 31.58
C THR A 601 5.77 -23.58 30.79
N GLU A 602 6.62 -22.62 31.17
CA GLU A 602 7.92 -22.37 30.53
C GLU A 602 8.94 -23.43 30.95
N MET A 603 9.34 -24.27 30.01
CA MET A 603 10.20 -25.42 30.30
C MET A 603 11.70 -25.11 30.28
N SER A 604 12.15 -24.10 29.53
CA SER A 604 13.58 -23.85 29.32
C SER A 604 14.14 -22.83 30.30
N ALA A 605 13.45 -21.70 30.50
CA ALA A 605 13.96 -20.59 31.31
C ALA A 605 12.89 -19.94 32.21
N PRO A 606 12.28 -20.69 33.16
CA PRO A 606 11.17 -20.18 33.98
C PRO A 606 11.56 -18.97 34.85
N ALA A 607 12.80 -18.90 35.33
CA ALA A 607 13.30 -17.74 36.08
C ALA A 607 13.38 -16.48 35.20
N SER A 608 13.87 -16.62 33.98
CA SER A 608 13.96 -15.52 33.00
C SER A 608 12.57 -15.07 32.55
N CYS A 609 11.62 -16.01 32.38
CA CYS A 609 10.20 -15.69 32.15
C CYS A 609 9.66 -14.79 33.26
N ARG A 610 9.84 -15.18 34.54
CA ARG A 610 9.34 -14.39 35.68
C ARG A 610 9.95 -12.99 35.71
N ALA A 611 11.26 -12.89 35.52
CA ALA A 611 11.96 -11.60 35.46
C ALA A 611 11.43 -10.70 34.33
N SER A 612 11.18 -11.28 33.15
CA SER A 612 10.62 -10.56 32.00
C SER A 612 9.20 -10.07 32.26
N LEU A 613 8.29 -10.94 32.68
CA LEU A 613 6.89 -10.57 32.89
C LEU A 613 6.72 -9.56 34.05
N LEU A 614 7.51 -9.66 35.12
CA LEU A 614 7.53 -8.67 36.21
C LEU A 614 8.05 -7.31 35.73
N ASN A 615 9.11 -7.29 34.91
CA ASN A 615 9.65 -6.04 34.36
C ASN A 615 8.64 -5.32 33.45
N VAL A 616 7.98 -6.06 32.57
CA VAL A 616 6.94 -5.50 31.69
C VAL A 616 5.69 -5.10 32.47
N SER A 617 5.26 -5.88 33.46
CA SER A 617 4.13 -5.52 34.33
C SER A 617 4.39 -4.25 35.13
N SER A 618 5.64 -4.05 35.60
CA SER A 618 6.05 -2.81 36.26
C SER A 618 5.96 -1.61 35.31
N PHE A 619 6.37 -1.76 34.04
CA PHE A 619 6.17 -0.72 33.04
C PHE A 619 4.70 -0.39 32.83
N ILE A 620 3.84 -1.41 32.63
CA ILE A 620 2.40 -1.23 32.42
C ILE A 620 1.77 -0.47 33.60
N THR A 621 2.00 -0.93 34.83
CA THR A 621 1.41 -0.31 36.04
C THR A 621 1.98 1.08 36.37
N THR A 622 3.19 1.41 35.89
CA THR A 622 3.80 2.73 36.08
C THR A 622 3.22 3.77 35.12
N PHE A 623 2.95 3.39 33.87
CA PHE A 623 2.62 4.34 32.81
C PHE A 623 1.17 4.24 32.30
N MET A 624 0.42 3.20 32.65
CA MET A 624 -0.99 3.03 32.31
C MET A 624 -1.85 3.10 33.58
N ALA A 625 -2.97 3.82 33.51
CA ALA A 625 -3.87 3.98 34.65
C ALA A 625 -4.56 2.66 35.02
N ALA A 626 -4.73 2.37 36.32
CA ALA A 626 -5.40 1.16 36.78
C ALA A 626 -6.85 1.03 36.25
N GLN A 627 -7.56 2.15 36.12
CA GLN A 627 -8.90 2.21 35.53
C GLN A 627 -8.90 1.79 34.05
N PHE A 628 -7.86 2.17 33.31
CA PHE A 628 -7.73 1.74 31.91
C PHE A 628 -7.43 0.24 31.81
N LEU A 629 -6.61 -0.30 32.72
CA LEU A 629 -6.33 -1.74 32.77
C LEU A 629 -7.58 -2.57 33.09
N SER A 630 -8.48 -2.07 33.95
CA SER A 630 -9.75 -2.75 34.21
C SER A 630 -10.69 -2.69 33.01
N GLU A 631 -10.75 -1.57 32.29
CA GLU A 631 -11.52 -1.44 31.05
C GLU A 631 -11.00 -2.35 29.94
N LEU A 632 -9.68 -2.44 29.78
CA LEU A 632 -9.04 -3.41 28.86
C LEU A 632 -9.39 -4.85 29.22
N ARG A 633 -9.41 -5.18 30.52
CA ARG A 633 -9.79 -6.52 30.96
C ARG A 633 -11.23 -6.85 30.59
N VAL A 634 -12.16 -5.90 30.70
CA VAL A 634 -13.55 -6.11 30.26
C VAL A 634 -13.61 -6.41 28.76
N LEU A 635 -12.90 -5.63 27.93
CA LEU A 635 -12.84 -5.88 26.49
C LEU A 635 -12.19 -7.23 26.16
N ALA A 636 -11.19 -7.66 26.94
CA ALA A 636 -10.53 -8.94 26.78
C ALA A 636 -11.45 -10.14 27.12
N ILE A 637 -12.40 -9.99 28.05
CA ILE A 637 -13.41 -11.03 28.35
C ILE A 637 -14.32 -11.26 27.13
N ASP A 638 -14.76 -10.20 26.45
CA ASP A 638 -15.56 -10.34 25.23
C ASP A 638 -14.77 -11.10 24.15
N VAL A 639 -13.48 -10.78 24.01
CA VAL A 639 -12.58 -11.48 23.09
C VAL A 639 -12.40 -12.96 23.45
N GLU A 640 -12.27 -13.30 24.74
CA GLU A 640 -12.23 -14.70 25.21
C GLU A 640 -13.47 -15.47 24.76
N THR A 641 -14.66 -14.86 24.88
CA THR A 641 -15.91 -15.49 24.45
C THR A 641 -16.00 -15.68 22.94
N ASP A 642 -15.57 -14.69 22.16
CA ASP A 642 -15.58 -14.76 20.69
C ASP A 642 -14.58 -15.81 20.16
N ILE A 643 -13.38 -15.88 20.74
CA ILE A 643 -12.37 -16.88 20.38
C ILE A 643 -12.85 -18.29 20.76
N ALA A 644 -13.48 -18.44 21.94
CA ALA A 644 -14.06 -19.71 22.36
C ALA A 644 -15.19 -20.17 21.42
N ALA A 645 -16.01 -19.25 20.91
CA ALA A 645 -17.07 -19.55 19.94
C ALA A 645 -16.51 -20.07 18.60
N LEU A 646 -15.34 -19.59 18.19
CA LEU A 646 -14.62 -20.07 17.01
C LEU A 646 -13.88 -21.40 17.25
N ARG A 647 -13.79 -21.85 18.52
CA ARG A 647 -13.09 -23.07 18.96
C ARG A 647 -11.66 -23.14 18.44
N VAL A 648 -10.91 -22.05 18.60
CA VAL A 648 -9.51 -21.99 18.17
C VAL A 648 -8.63 -22.75 19.15
N GLU A 649 -7.94 -23.76 18.65
CA GLU A 649 -7.13 -24.67 19.45
C GLU A 649 -5.70 -24.76 18.91
N PHE A 650 -4.80 -25.29 19.73
CA PHE A 650 -3.54 -25.84 19.23
C PHE A 650 -3.57 -27.36 19.38
N MET A 651 -2.76 -28.06 18.59
CA MET A 651 -2.73 -29.53 18.61
C MET A 651 -1.31 -30.07 18.56
N MET A 652 -1.14 -31.30 19.06
CA MET A 652 0.10 -32.07 18.97
C MET A 652 -0.19 -33.57 18.95
N TYR A 653 0.61 -34.31 18.19
CA TYR A 653 0.69 -35.76 18.26
C TYR A 653 1.66 -36.15 19.36
N LEU A 654 1.15 -36.90 20.34
CA LEU A 654 1.91 -37.39 21.46
C LEU A 654 2.10 -38.89 21.32
N LYS A 655 3.27 -39.37 21.69
CA LYS A 655 3.55 -40.79 21.81
C LYS A 655 3.80 -41.13 23.27
N ASP A 656 3.08 -42.14 23.74
CA ASP A 656 3.29 -42.70 25.06
C ASP A 656 4.54 -43.61 25.03
N ALA A 657 5.52 -43.28 25.86
CA ALA A 657 6.77 -44.03 25.96
C ALA A 657 6.58 -45.45 26.50
N THR A 658 5.48 -45.71 27.23
CA THR A 658 5.18 -47.03 27.82
C THR A 658 4.43 -47.94 26.87
N THR A 659 3.38 -47.44 26.21
CA THR A 659 2.53 -48.24 25.30
C THR A 659 2.98 -48.17 23.84
N GLY A 660 3.73 -47.13 23.47
CA GLY A 660 4.12 -46.85 22.08
C GLY A 660 2.98 -46.27 21.22
N ASN A 661 1.80 -46.09 21.80
CA ASN A 661 0.62 -45.57 21.10
C ASN A 661 0.76 -44.07 20.82
N VAL A 662 0.30 -43.67 19.64
CA VAL A 662 0.21 -42.27 19.23
C VAL A 662 -1.21 -41.78 19.45
N SER A 663 -1.36 -40.60 20.06
CA SER A 663 -2.64 -39.93 20.28
C SER A 663 -2.58 -38.48 19.81
N LEU A 664 -3.75 -37.90 19.58
CA LEU A 664 -3.93 -36.49 19.25
C LEU A 664 -4.32 -35.73 20.52
N PHE A 665 -3.46 -34.84 20.98
CA PHE A 665 -3.77 -33.87 22.02
C PHE A 665 -4.16 -32.54 21.37
N HIS A 666 -5.18 -31.88 21.88
CA HIS A 666 -5.58 -30.54 21.47
C HIS A 666 -6.23 -29.82 22.66
N GLN A 667 -6.13 -28.49 22.65
CA GLN A 667 -6.65 -27.63 23.72
C GLN A 667 -6.94 -26.23 23.16
N PRO A 668 -8.02 -25.55 23.61
CA PRO A 668 -8.27 -24.15 23.30
C PRO A 668 -7.08 -23.26 23.64
N ILE A 669 -6.78 -22.29 22.77
CA ILE A 669 -5.65 -21.36 23.02
C ILE A 669 -5.85 -20.53 24.29
N LEU A 670 -7.11 -20.26 24.68
CA LEU A 670 -7.50 -19.52 25.88
C LEU A 670 -8.38 -20.39 26.79
N ASP A 671 -7.86 -21.54 27.21
CA ASP A 671 -8.58 -22.47 28.09
C ASP A 671 -8.56 -21.99 29.56
N PRO A 672 -9.72 -21.65 30.17
CA PRO A 672 -9.79 -21.22 31.56
C PRO A 672 -9.40 -22.30 32.56
N SER A 673 -9.39 -23.58 32.16
CA SER A 673 -8.99 -24.70 33.02
C SER A 673 -7.46 -24.84 33.13
N ASP A 674 -6.70 -24.26 32.20
CA ASP A 674 -5.23 -24.25 32.20
C ASP A 674 -4.72 -22.81 32.33
N ALA A 675 -4.95 -22.22 33.52
CA ALA A 675 -4.54 -20.85 33.83
C ALA A 675 -3.06 -20.53 33.50
N PRO A 676 -2.08 -21.44 33.69
CA PRO A 676 -0.70 -21.22 33.26
C PRO A 676 -0.50 -20.98 31.75
N MET A 677 -1.40 -21.46 30.88
CA MET A 677 -1.31 -21.28 29.43
C MET A 677 -1.96 -19.99 28.92
N ILE A 678 -2.75 -19.29 29.75
CA ILE A 678 -3.51 -18.10 29.33
C ILE A 678 -2.60 -17.01 28.75
N PHE A 679 -1.43 -16.76 29.35
CA PHE A 679 -0.47 -15.79 28.81
C PHE A 679 -0.03 -16.16 27.39
N THR A 680 0.39 -17.41 27.20
CA THR A 680 0.77 -17.95 25.89
C THR A 680 -0.38 -17.87 24.89
N GLY A 681 -1.60 -18.17 25.32
CA GLY A 681 -2.81 -18.02 24.53
C GLY A 681 -3.01 -16.61 23.96
N TRP A 682 -2.79 -15.59 24.79
CA TRP A 682 -2.88 -14.20 24.36
C TRP A 682 -1.75 -13.78 23.41
N ILE A 683 -0.55 -14.35 23.58
CA ILE A 683 0.55 -14.18 22.63
C ILE A 683 0.17 -14.73 21.25
N LEU A 684 -0.42 -15.94 21.21
CA LEU A 684 -0.90 -16.58 19.99
C LEU A 684 -2.06 -15.81 19.35
N ALA A 685 -3.00 -15.30 20.15
CA ALA A 685 -4.09 -14.44 19.67
C ALA A 685 -3.56 -13.13 19.07
N PHE A 686 -2.51 -12.55 19.66
CA PHE A 686 -1.86 -11.36 19.10
C PHE A 686 -1.16 -11.65 17.77
N ASP A 687 -0.48 -12.80 17.65
CA ASP A 687 0.11 -13.22 16.37
C ASP A 687 -0.96 -13.41 15.29
N TRP A 688 -2.13 -13.94 15.65
CA TRP A 688 -3.25 -14.10 14.73
C TRP A 688 -3.79 -12.76 14.23
N VAL A 689 -4.05 -11.82 15.15
CA VAL A 689 -4.53 -10.47 14.79
C VAL A 689 -3.45 -9.55 14.24
N THR A 690 -2.20 -10.00 14.09
CA THR A 690 -1.14 -9.27 13.37
C THR A 690 -0.74 -9.95 12.06
N GLY A 691 -1.35 -11.10 11.74
CA GLY A 691 -1.09 -11.86 10.53
C GLY A 691 0.22 -12.66 10.57
N LEU A 692 0.83 -12.80 11.75
CA LEU A 692 1.96 -13.70 11.96
C LEU A 692 1.52 -15.16 12.11
N ARG A 693 0.25 -15.39 12.45
CA ARG A 693 -0.39 -16.72 12.42
C ARG A 693 -1.72 -16.64 11.71
N GLU A 694 -2.15 -17.77 11.18
CA GLU A 694 -3.48 -17.97 10.60
C GLU A 694 -4.19 -19.09 11.35
N VAL A 695 -5.52 -19.12 11.26
CA VAL A 695 -6.33 -20.18 11.84
C VAL A 695 -7.07 -20.90 10.73
N VAL A 696 -7.00 -22.22 10.73
CA VAL A 696 -7.63 -23.07 9.72
C VAL A 696 -8.49 -24.13 10.39
N ALA A 697 -9.75 -24.22 9.96
CA ALA A 697 -10.65 -25.29 10.32
C ALA A 697 -10.45 -26.49 9.39
N PHE A 698 -10.21 -27.66 9.99
CA PHE A 698 -10.11 -28.97 9.34
C PHE A 698 -11.43 -29.70 9.57
N GLU A 699 -12.30 -29.73 8.57
CA GLU A 699 -13.65 -30.27 8.68
C GLU A 699 -13.75 -31.57 7.88
N GLY A 700 -13.77 -32.71 8.59
CA GLY A 700 -13.87 -34.04 7.99
C GLY A 700 -15.25 -34.68 8.20
N ASP A 701 -15.36 -35.94 7.79
CA ASP A 701 -16.61 -36.71 7.89
C ASP A 701 -16.92 -37.21 9.32
N LYS A 702 -15.92 -37.26 10.22
CA LYS A 702 -16.08 -37.75 11.61
C LYS A 702 -16.00 -36.65 12.66
N GLY A 703 -15.19 -35.63 12.41
CA GLY A 703 -14.93 -34.55 13.36
C GLY A 703 -14.38 -33.32 12.66
N ALA A 704 -14.31 -32.24 13.42
CA ALA A 704 -13.74 -30.98 12.98
C ALA A 704 -12.80 -30.42 14.05
N LEU A 705 -11.70 -29.81 13.61
CA LEU A 705 -10.74 -29.18 14.50
C LEU A 705 -10.25 -27.86 13.90
N THR A 706 -10.35 -26.77 14.66
CA THR A 706 -9.88 -25.45 14.22
C THR A 706 -8.58 -25.14 14.92
N VAL A 707 -7.49 -25.08 14.15
CA VAL A 707 -6.14 -25.00 14.69
C VAL A 707 -5.38 -23.77 14.22
N ILE A 708 -4.53 -23.23 15.10
CA ILE A 708 -3.63 -22.13 14.79
C ILE A 708 -2.35 -22.64 14.09
N SER A 709 -1.88 -21.88 13.09
CA SER A 709 -0.65 -22.17 12.36
C SER A 709 0.60 -21.88 13.21
N THR A 710 1.75 -22.30 12.71
CA THR A 710 3.05 -21.82 13.18
C THR A 710 3.23 -20.33 12.85
N THR A 711 4.20 -19.68 13.48
CA THR A 711 4.53 -18.28 13.22
C THR A 711 5.20 -18.11 11.86
N TYR A 712 4.80 -17.06 11.14
CA TYR A 712 5.37 -16.67 9.86
C TYR A 712 6.27 -15.45 10.02
N ASP A 713 7.37 -15.41 9.27
CA ASP A 713 8.22 -14.22 9.25
C ASP A 713 7.54 -13.04 8.54
N TRP A 714 7.74 -11.84 9.08
CA TRP A 714 7.42 -10.58 8.40
C TRP A 714 8.02 -10.54 6.98
N GLY A 715 7.24 -10.02 6.04
CA GLY A 715 7.75 -9.57 4.75
C GLY A 715 8.41 -8.20 4.93
N ALA A 716 9.51 -7.96 4.22
CA ALA A 716 10.21 -6.68 4.24
C ALA A 716 10.52 -6.24 2.81
N SER A 717 10.24 -4.97 2.49
CA SER A 717 10.59 -4.37 1.20
C SER A 717 11.15 -2.96 1.40
N PRO A 718 12.18 -2.55 0.65
CA PRO A 718 12.66 -1.17 0.70
C PRO A 718 11.67 -0.25 -0.01
N ALA A 719 11.47 0.96 0.53
CA ALA A 719 10.76 2.02 -0.19
C ALA A 719 11.51 2.40 -1.47
N LYS A 720 10.78 2.52 -2.58
CA LYS A 720 11.38 2.83 -3.88
C LYS A 720 11.44 4.34 -4.11
N SER A 721 12.65 4.89 -4.15
CA SER A 721 12.87 6.32 -4.43
C SER A 721 12.39 6.77 -5.81
N SER A 722 12.30 5.86 -6.78
CA SER A 722 11.76 6.13 -8.11
C SER A 722 10.25 6.42 -8.12
N GLU A 723 9.52 6.03 -7.06
CA GLU A 723 8.09 6.29 -6.95
C GLU A 723 7.77 7.70 -6.44
N VAL A 724 8.76 8.42 -5.90
CA VAL A 724 8.61 9.82 -5.47
C VAL A 724 8.85 10.75 -6.67
N PRO A 725 7.79 11.37 -7.23
CA PRO A 725 7.94 12.23 -8.38
C PRO A 725 8.50 13.60 -7.95
N VAL A 726 9.46 14.12 -8.70
CA VAL A 726 10.15 15.40 -8.42
C VAL A 726 10.18 16.35 -9.61
N ASN A 727 9.60 15.94 -10.74
CA ASN A 727 9.81 16.61 -12.02
C ASN A 727 9.09 17.96 -12.05
N VAL A 728 7.79 17.98 -11.73
CA VAL A 728 6.97 19.19 -11.81
C VAL A 728 7.44 20.23 -10.80
N ALA A 729 7.69 19.80 -9.56
CA ALA A 729 8.16 20.65 -8.49
C ALA A 729 9.53 21.26 -8.81
N ALA A 730 10.45 20.49 -9.40
CA ALA A 730 11.74 21.01 -9.85
C ALA A 730 11.57 22.11 -10.92
N TYR A 731 10.73 21.89 -11.94
CA TYR A 731 10.44 22.93 -12.96
C TYR A 731 9.85 24.19 -12.34
N PHE A 732 8.84 24.06 -11.47
CA PHE A 732 8.19 25.18 -10.81
C PHE A 732 9.14 25.96 -9.90
N ARG A 733 10.04 25.25 -9.20
CA ARG A 733 11.10 25.87 -8.41
C ARG A 733 12.08 26.65 -9.27
N VAL A 734 12.53 26.10 -10.40
CA VAL A 734 13.41 26.80 -11.36
C VAL A 734 12.71 28.05 -11.90
N PHE A 735 11.42 27.99 -12.23
CA PHE A 735 10.66 29.17 -12.65
C PHE A 735 10.56 30.21 -11.52
N CYS A 736 10.29 29.81 -10.28
CA CYS A 736 10.28 30.73 -9.15
C CYS A 736 11.64 31.40 -8.92
N GLN A 737 12.74 30.68 -9.09
CA GLN A 737 14.11 31.20 -9.04
C GLN A 737 14.35 32.23 -10.15
N TYR A 738 14.00 31.91 -11.39
CA TYR A 738 14.10 32.82 -12.53
C TYR A 738 13.31 34.12 -12.30
N ILE A 739 12.04 34.01 -11.89
CA ILE A 739 11.17 35.17 -11.63
C ILE A 739 11.76 36.05 -10.52
N SER A 740 12.21 35.43 -9.43
CA SER A 740 12.80 36.15 -8.30
C SER A 740 14.11 36.85 -8.69
N PHE A 741 14.93 36.20 -9.52
CA PHE A 741 16.17 36.78 -10.04
C PHE A 741 15.87 37.97 -10.97
N ALA A 742 14.91 37.85 -11.88
CA ALA A 742 14.51 38.94 -12.76
C ALA A 742 13.96 40.14 -11.96
N LEU A 743 13.08 39.91 -10.98
CA LEU A 743 12.57 40.98 -10.10
C LEU A 743 13.69 41.63 -9.28
N LEU A 744 14.65 40.84 -8.78
CA LEU A 744 15.82 41.36 -8.07
C LEU A 744 16.66 42.28 -8.98
N MET A 745 16.91 41.88 -10.22
CA MET A 745 17.67 42.69 -11.18
C MET A 745 16.94 44.01 -11.50
N ILE A 746 15.63 43.96 -11.76
CA ILE A 746 14.83 45.16 -12.05
C ILE A 746 14.74 46.08 -10.82
N ALA A 747 14.54 45.53 -9.63
CA ALA A 747 14.50 46.31 -8.40
C ALA A 747 15.86 46.97 -8.10
N THR A 748 16.96 46.24 -8.31
CA THR A 748 18.32 46.75 -8.08
C THR A 748 18.65 47.87 -9.06
N THR A 749 18.31 47.73 -10.35
CA THR A 749 18.52 48.81 -11.33
C THR A 749 17.65 50.03 -11.03
N ALA A 750 16.39 49.84 -10.61
CA ALA A 750 15.52 50.93 -10.18
C ALA A 750 16.07 51.68 -8.94
N VAL A 751 16.58 50.95 -7.95
CA VAL A 751 17.23 51.53 -6.76
C VAL A 751 18.49 52.29 -7.15
N LEU A 752 19.40 51.69 -7.92
CA LEU A 752 20.63 52.34 -8.39
C LEU A 752 20.33 53.61 -9.18
N HIS A 753 19.38 53.56 -10.12
CA HIS A 753 18.96 54.72 -10.90
C HIS A 753 18.38 55.83 -10.00
N THR A 754 17.63 55.47 -8.95
CA THR A 754 17.07 56.44 -8.00
C THR A 754 18.15 57.09 -7.14
N VAL A 755 19.16 56.32 -6.71
CA VAL A 755 20.30 56.81 -5.93
C VAL A 755 21.20 57.71 -6.77
N VAL A 756 21.55 57.30 -7.99
CA VAL A 756 22.40 58.08 -8.92
C VAL A 756 21.74 59.42 -9.28
N ASN A 757 20.41 59.45 -9.42
CA ASN A 757 19.65 60.70 -9.64
C ASN A 757 19.40 61.51 -8.36
N GLY A 758 20.01 61.16 -7.24
CA GLY A 758 19.94 61.88 -5.97
C GLY A 758 18.58 61.85 -5.28
N CYS A 759 17.79 60.79 -5.48
CA CYS A 759 16.44 60.60 -4.92
C CYS A 759 15.42 61.67 -5.35
N ASN A 760 15.54 62.12 -6.60
CA ASN A 760 14.78 63.27 -7.13
C ASN A 760 13.67 62.90 -8.10
N GLY A 761 13.44 61.59 -8.31
CA GLY A 761 12.39 61.07 -9.19
C GLY A 761 11.02 60.97 -8.52
N GLU A 762 9.99 60.68 -9.33
CA GLU A 762 8.63 60.46 -8.85
C GLU A 762 8.52 59.13 -8.10
N GLY A 763 8.20 59.18 -6.80
CA GLY A 763 8.18 58.01 -5.92
C GLY A 763 7.12 56.96 -6.29
N TYR A 764 6.02 57.34 -6.97
CA TYR A 764 5.00 56.39 -7.44
C TYR A 764 5.56 55.35 -8.41
N ASN A 765 6.56 55.72 -9.21
CA ASN A 765 7.19 54.81 -10.18
C ASN A 765 7.86 53.60 -9.50
N LEU A 766 8.33 53.75 -8.25
CA LEU A 766 8.93 52.65 -7.48
C LEU A 766 7.90 51.60 -7.04
N PHE A 767 6.63 51.99 -6.86
CA PHE A 767 5.55 51.05 -6.52
C PHE A 767 5.08 50.24 -7.73
N GLU A 768 5.28 50.77 -8.93
CA GLU A 768 4.85 50.13 -10.18
C GLU A 768 5.83 49.08 -10.70
N VAL A 769 7.04 48.98 -10.13
CA VAL A 769 8.10 48.05 -10.54
C VAL A 769 7.60 46.60 -10.65
N ASN A 770 6.82 46.11 -9.69
CA ASN A 770 6.28 44.74 -9.75
C ASN A 770 5.19 44.57 -10.82
N ARG A 771 4.39 45.61 -11.08
CA ARG A 771 3.29 45.57 -12.06
C ARG A 771 3.81 45.66 -13.49
N VAL A 772 4.66 46.66 -13.77
CA VAL A 772 5.20 46.92 -15.10
C VAL A 772 6.39 45.99 -15.37
N GLY A 773 7.35 45.93 -14.45
CA GLY A 773 8.52 45.08 -14.58
C GLY A 773 8.16 43.60 -14.65
N GLY A 774 7.27 43.14 -13.77
CA GLY A 774 6.79 41.75 -13.79
C GLY A 774 6.04 41.40 -15.07
N MET A 775 5.06 42.20 -15.51
CA MET A 775 4.27 41.84 -16.69
C MET A 775 5.05 41.94 -18.00
N VAL A 776 5.97 42.89 -18.14
CA VAL A 776 6.70 43.13 -19.39
C VAL A 776 7.92 42.22 -19.53
N TRP A 777 8.70 42.03 -18.46
CA TRP A 777 9.98 41.31 -18.53
C TRP A 777 9.87 39.82 -18.23
N ILE A 778 8.88 39.43 -17.42
CA ILE A 778 8.70 38.04 -16.98
C ILE A 778 7.51 37.41 -17.73
N GLY A 779 6.44 38.18 -17.92
CA GLY A 779 5.24 37.74 -18.62
C GLY A 779 4.18 37.16 -17.67
N ARG A 780 2.92 37.27 -18.10
CA ARG A 780 1.74 36.87 -17.32
C ARG A 780 1.73 35.37 -16.96
N PRO A 781 2.10 34.42 -17.84
CA PRO A 781 2.04 32.99 -17.52
C PRO A 781 2.98 32.57 -16.37
N LEU A 782 4.19 33.12 -16.32
CA LEU A 782 5.14 32.80 -15.25
C LEU A 782 4.73 33.40 -13.89
N LEU A 783 4.14 34.60 -13.91
CA LEU A 783 3.55 35.20 -12.70
C LEU A 783 2.35 34.40 -12.20
N PHE A 784 1.55 33.82 -13.11
CA PHE A 784 0.49 32.90 -12.75
C PHE A 784 1.05 31.64 -12.09
N VAL A 785 2.09 31.01 -12.66
CA VAL A 785 2.77 29.84 -12.04
C VAL A 785 3.28 30.17 -10.64
N ARG A 786 3.94 31.32 -10.44
CA ARG A 786 4.40 31.74 -9.11
C ARG A 786 3.24 31.94 -8.11
N SER A 787 2.11 32.45 -8.58
CA SER A 787 0.92 32.64 -7.74
C SER A 787 0.30 31.30 -7.38
N LEU A 788 0.24 30.38 -8.34
CA LEU A 788 -0.24 29.01 -8.14
C LEU A 788 0.63 28.26 -7.12
N THR A 789 1.96 28.30 -7.26
CA THR A 789 2.88 27.67 -6.29
C THR A 789 2.82 28.32 -4.91
N ALA A 790 2.39 29.57 -4.80
CA ALA A 790 2.21 30.25 -3.52
C ALA A 790 0.87 29.93 -2.85
N LEU A 791 -0.14 29.45 -3.60
CA LEU A 791 -1.42 29.00 -3.04
C LEU A 791 -1.36 27.55 -2.53
N CYS A 792 -0.44 26.75 -3.07
CA CYS A 792 -0.27 25.34 -2.70
C CYS A 792 0.63 25.11 -1.48
N ILE A 793 1.44 26.12 -1.14
CA ILE A 793 2.30 26.15 0.04
C ILE A 793 1.57 26.97 1.10
#